data_AF-A0A7V9Q0I9-F1
#
_entry.id   AF-A0A7V9Q0I9-F1
#
_cell.length_a   1.000
_cell.length_b   1.000
_cell.length_c   1.000
_cell.angle_alpha   90.00
_cell.angle_beta   90.00
_cell.angle_gamma   90.00
#
_symmetry.space_group_name_H-M   'P 1'
#
loop_
_entity.id
_entity.type
_entity.pdbx_description
1 polymer ?
#
loop_
_entity_poly.entity_id
_entity_poly.type
_entity_poly.pdbx_seq_one_letter_code
_entity_poly.pdbx_strand_id
1 'polypeptide(L)'
;MMAYVATVGDVLWALFGFGLIALFLWWLGSQLTKLVAWWREQRGGSRKATGDAGAAPPIPGGRDLTDNARAVLQSVRDRVAARFAESFFENRRSLQQDKVFAASVDQVRALALPTEMLVSLAAGYDHWITRVVLPVLSERDDIPDRWLLMAIRRLPPAPWDLAGLYVLSLEKAPGEVIGNVLAKTEDVRGDDVVALIAARVELGREVVDAELMRRHVPITAAEQIQTLLETYELPESVRNTFAEWLESALDFGEAGRYVKLRTRPFGDGPVLVEGRRAEVADELVAALQESPPRSAILVGEHGVGKSALVGEALERLPDGWIVFEAGATQINADAMYVGQLEGRIEDLVQRLHGRSAVWLFPAFEEALYAGTYSNHPTGMLDALLPHIEAGTIRIVAEITPANWELLVAKRPRVQSALRALRLVPLSDAETVRILSHALANDGHDISTDEAVLQETFELAQQFLPGVAQPGGAMRLLEATVDAALESEATAFDTGDVLASLAVLSGLPLALLDPKRPLDLDEVRGFFNERVLGQEHAVGAIVDRIALVKAGLTDPTRPLGVFLFVGPTGTGKTELAKTLAQFMFGSASRLVRLDMSEFQTPESLERLLTDSSLDETGAALIASVRRDPFSVVLLDEFEKASPPVWDLFLQVFDDGRLTDRAGRTTDFRRCIIVLTSNVGSALQYGPTLGFSTDEPGFHASDVERALRRAFRPEFLNRIDKILTFQPFGREQMRALLDKELEEVVRRRGIRGKPWAMELDESAISFLLDAGFSPTLGARPLKRAVEEHLLTPLARTIVDADAPEGDQFLFVTAPHGAIEVHFVGLDEEQTGVSAQDAPPEAEDPVADAADVRSLLRNGRADPDAQRILLSQLSEIETRVVNEVVERKHRALDLVSSPAFWEDDGRYHVLAEVEYLDRLEAACRTASKLGGRLRRRLEGTSAEAGADANGSRDAELFNLLGFRIYSLGRALEGLDVGAPFELFLRLRVVGDQAHPPETELLFLEQLVEMYLGWAKGRGMQVEVIDRLGDQVLLHAGGLGAGLILQPEAGLHILELPGGDGRHERSLERVTVAVQVAECEPGERITESALREQARQAFGKAEARAQVVRRYREGPSALVRDAARGYRTGRLDTVLAGGFDLFAGES
;
A
#
# COMPACT_ATOMS: atom_id res chain seq x y z
N MET A 1 10.46 -40.68 37.44
CA MET A 1 11.77 -40.70 38.13
C MET A 1 11.91 -41.82 39.17
N MET A 2 11.14 -41.86 40.28
CA MET A 2 11.26 -42.90 41.35
C MET A 2 11.44 -44.35 40.85
N ALA A 3 10.65 -44.78 39.85
CA ALA A 3 10.72 -46.15 39.32
C ALA A 3 12.07 -46.52 38.65
N TYR A 4 12.82 -45.54 38.13
CA TYR A 4 14.12 -45.79 37.48
C TYR A 4 15.28 -45.83 38.50
N VAL A 5 15.09 -45.22 39.67
CA VAL A 5 16.05 -45.32 40.80
C VAL A 5 16.07 -46.75 41.36
N ALA A 6 14.95 -47.47 41.30
CA ALA A 6 14.86 -48.86 41.75
C ALA A 6 15.74 -49.81 40.91
N THR A 7 15.54 -49.83 39.59
CA THR A 7 16.29 -50.73 38.68
C THR A 7 17.78 -50.38 38.57
N VAL A 8 18.15 -49.09 38.67
CA VAL A 8 19.58 -48.71 38.78
C VAL A 8 20.15 -49.11 40.14
N GLY A 9 19.34 -49.12 41.20
CA GLY A 9 19.69 -49.66 42.51
C GLY A 9 20.09 -51.14 42.44
N ASP A 10 19.29 -51.97 41.77
CA ASP A 10 19.58 -53.40 41.58
C ASP A 10 20.89 -53.65 40.81
N VAL A 11 21.18 -52.81 39.80
CA VAL A 11 22.42 -52.91 39.00
C VAL A 11 23.65 -52.45 39.79
N LEU A 12 23.55 -51.37 40.57
CA LEU A 12 24.65 -50.89 41.41
C LEU A 12 24.94 -51.86 42.58
N TRP A 13 23.92 -52.55 43.09
CA TRP A 13 24.07 -53.61 44.10
C TRP A 13 24.96 -54.77 43.59
N ALA A 14 24.95 -55.04 42.29
CA ALA A 14 25.67 -56.16 41.68
C ALA A 14 27.18 -55.92 41.44
N LEU A 15 27.67 -54.67 41.42
CA LEU A 15 29.04 -54.37 40.95
C LEU A 15 30.07 -54.02 42.04
N PHE A 16 29.72 -53.27 43.10
CA PHE A 16 30.71 -52.71 44.03
C PHE A 16 30.43 -52.93 45.53
N GLY A 17 29.25 -53.41 45.89
CA GLY A 17 28.85 -53.55 47.29
C GLY A 17 28.77 -52.22 48.05
N PHE A 18 28.52 -52.32 49.36
CA PHE A 18 28.00 -51.20 50.17
C PHE A 18 28.97 -50.02 50.42
N GLY A 19 30.28 -50.18 50.16
CA GLY A 19 31.30 -49.22 50.60
C GLY A 19 31.55 -48.04 49.66
N LEU A 20 31.68 -48.29 48.35
CA LEU A 20 32.09 -47.27 47.37
C LEU A 20 30.96 -46.31 46.98
N ILE A 21 29.73 -46.82 46.88
CA ILE A 21 28.55 -46.04 46.46
C ILE A 21 28.22 -44.92 47.46
N ALA A 22 28.46 -45.15 48.75
CA ALA A 22 28.22 -44.17 49.81
C ALA A 22 29.15 -42.93 49.72
N LEU A 23 30.39 -43.10 49.23
CA LEU A 23 31.35 -42.02 49.04
C LEU A 23 30.97 -41.11 47.87
N PHE A 24 30.49 -41.69 46.77
CA PHE A 24 30.14 -40.95 45.56
C PHE A 24 28.87 -40.10 45.73
N LEU A 25 27.83 -40.67 46.36
CA LEU A 25 26.57 -39.97 46.62
C LEU A 25 26.72 -38.79 47.58
N TRP A 26 27.71 -38.81 48.48
CA TRP A 26 27.97 -37.72 49.42
C TRP A 26 28.51 -36.47 48.73
N TRP A 27 29.42 -36.62 47.77
CA TRP A 27 30.01 -35.48 47.04
C TRP A 27 28.97 -34.79 46.16
N LEU A 28 28.22 -35.56 45.36
CA LEU A 28 27.21 -35.03 44.43
C LEU A 28 25.99 -34.43 45.17
N GLY A 29 25.52 -35.11 46.23
CA GLY A 29 24.43 -34.65 47.10
C GLY A 29 24.74 -33.34 47.83
N SER A 30 26.03 -33.11 48.06
CA SER A 30 26.56 -31.87 48.60
C SER A 30 26.62 -30.84 47.46
N GLN A 31 27.30 -31.11 46.34
CA GLN A 31 27.36 -30.29 45.09
C GLN A 31 25.98 -30.15 44.37
N LEU A 32 24.89 -30.33 45.13
CA LEU A 32 23.53 -29.97 44.83
C LEU A 32 22.89 -29.01 45.92
N THR A 33 23.68 -28.08 46.53
CA THR A 33 23.27 -26.76 47.14
C THR A 33 23.86 -25.27 46.78
N LYS A 34 24.47 -24.81 45.58
CA LYS A 34 24.75 -23.44 44.86
C LYS A 34 23.94 -23.15 43.55
N LEU A 35 23.19 -24.11 43.00
CA LEU A 35 22.10 -23.98 42.00
C LEU A 35 20.48 -24.24 42.32
N VAL A 36 19.82 -23.57 43.34
CA VAL A 36 18.48 -23.15 44.05
C VAL A 36 18.53 -21.90 45.15
N ALA A 37 19.20 -20.72 45.04
CA ALA A 37 19.28 -19.59 46.04
C ALA A 37 18.82 -18.17 45.58
N TRP A 38 18.62 -17.94 44.29
CA TRP A 38 18.26 -16.67 43.62
C TRP A 38 16.72 -16.47 43.66
N TRP A 39 15.93 -16.65 42.58
CA TRP A 39 14.44 -16.93 42.46
C TRP A 39 13.44 -16.46 43.54
N ARG A 40 13.61 -16.84 44.83
CA ARG A 40 12.77 -16.27 45.91
C ARG A 40 13.03 -14.77 46.05
N GLU A 41 14.12 -14.27 45.47
CA GLU A 41 14.37 -12.85 45.15
C GLU A 41 13.19 -12.22 44.36
N GLN A 42 12.51 -12.99 43.49
CA GLN A 42 11.57 -12.45 42.51
C GLN A 42 10.13 -13.00 42.61
N ARG A 43 9.90 -14.23 43.09
CA ARG A 43 8.54 -14.76 43.35
C ARG A 43 7.97 -14.39 44.74
N GLY A 44 8.34 -13.19 45.24
CA GLY A 44 8.16 -12.71 46.61
C GLY A 44 6.79 -12.14 47.01
N GLY A 45 5.77 -12.20 46.15
CA GLY A 45 4.36 -12.02 46.53
C GLY A 45 3.83 -10.59 46.72
N SER A 46 2.71 -10.30 46.06
CA SER A 46 1.90 -9.09 46.27
C SER A 46 1.35 -8.98 47.69
N ARG A 47 1.51 -7.80 48.33
CA ARG A 47 0.48 -7.13 49.15
C ARG A 47 0.93 -5.74 49.65
N LYS A 48 0.44 -4.66 49.04
CA LYS A 48 0.37 -3.35 49.70
C LYS A 48 -0.77 -3.38 50.73
N ALA A 49 -0.43 -3.58 52.00
CA ALA A 49 -1.27 -3.15 53.10
C ALA A 49 -0.88 -1.72 53.47
N THR A 50 -1.64 -0.73 52.99
CA THR A 50 -1.57 0.64 53.52
C THR A 50 -2.28 0.67 54.88
N GLY A 51 -1.69 1.23 55.93
CA GLY A 51 -0.30 1.67 56.07
C GLY A 51 -0.11 2.33 57.43
N ASP A 52 0.97 1.98 58.12
CA ASP A 52 1.44 2.69 59.31
C ASP A 52 2.98 2.72 59.29
N ALA A 53 3.58 3.79 59.78
CA ALA A 53 4.97 4.13 59.45
C ALA A 53 5.97 3.66 60.51
N GLY A 54 6.70 2.57 60.26
CA GLY A 54 7.83 2.19 61.11
C GLY A 54 8.52 0.87 60.78
N ALA A 55 9.83 0.96 60.50
CA ALA A 55 10.81 -0.14 60.38
C ALA A 55 10.60 -1.19 59.26
N ALA A 56 11.65 -1.42 58.48
CA ALA A 56 11.79 -2.65 57.69
C ALA A 56 11.95 -3.86 58.62
N PRO A 57 11.46 -5.06 58.25
CA PRO A 57 11.54 -6.24 59.11
C PRO A 57 13.01 -6.63 59.35
N PRO A 58 13.44 -6.88 60.61
CA PRO A 58 14.84 -7.16 60.93
C PRO A 58 15.31 -8.49 60.32
N ILE A 59 16.61 -8.58 59.97
CA ILE A 59 17.23 -9.78 59.38
C ILE A 59 16.91 -11.04 60.22
N PRO A 60 16.14 -12.02 59.71
CA PRO A 60 15.78 -13.22 60.47
C PRO A 60 16.82 -14.33 60.31
N GLY A 61 17.55 -14.67 61.38
CA GLY A 61 18.41 -15.85 61.42
C GLY A 61 19.65 -15.71 62.31
N GLY A 62 20.21 -16.86 62.72
CA GLY A 62 21.45 -16.94 63.50
C GLY A 62 21.28 -16.64 65.00
N ARG A 63 21.22 -17.70 65.82
CA ARG A 63 21.30 -17.58 67.29
C ARG A 63 22.71 -17.18 67.77
N ASP A 64 23.71 -17.34 66.91
CA ASP A 64 25.14 -17.23 67.23
C ASP A 64 25.82 -15.99 66.60
N LEU A 65 25.06 -15.13 65.90
CA LEU A 65 25.55 -13.85 65.41
C LEU A 65 25.77 -12.86 66.56
N THR A 66 26.97 -12.29 66.63
CA THR A 66 27.26 -11.18 67.57
C THR A 66 26.49 -9.92 67.18
N ASP A 67 26.09 -9.12 68.16
CA ASP A 67 25.25 -7.94 67.91
C ASP A 67 25.95 -6.89 67.02
N ASN A 68 27.28 -6.82 67.06
CA ASN A 68 28.07 -5.99 66.15
C ASN A 68 27.96 -6.46 64.69
N ALA A 69 28.10 -7.77 64.42
CA ALA A 69 27.92 -8.32 63.08
C ALA A 69 26.49 -8.13 62.56
N ARG A 70 25.48 -8.30 63.44
CA ARG A 70 24.07 -8.04 63.10
C ARG A 70 23.82 -6.56 62.75
N ALA A 71 24.40 -5.63 63.50
CA ALA A 71 24.29 -4.20 63.24
C ALA A 71 24.95 -3.78 61.91
N VAL A 72 26.15 -4.29 61.61
CA VAL A 72 26.84 -4.01 60.34
C VAL A 72 26.05 -4.57 59.16
N LEU A 73 25.54 -5.80 59.24
CA LEU A 73 24.74 -6.41 58.16
C LEU A 73 23.45 -5.64 57.90
N GLN A 74 22.68 -5.26 58.94
CA GLN A 74 21.48 -4.44 58.76
C GLN A 74 21.82 -3.08 58.11
N SER A 75 22.92 -2.44 58.54
CA SER A 75 23.38 -1.17 57.96
C SER A 75 23.82 -1.30 56.48
N VAL A 76 24.43 -2.43 56.09
CA VAL A 76 24.77 -2.74 54.69
C VAL A 76 23.51 -2.95 53.86
N ARG A 77 22.57 -3.78 54.35
CA ARG A 77 21.29 -4.06 53.70
C ARG A 77 20.55 -2.77 53.36
N ASP A 78 20.40 -1.87 54.33
CA ASP A 78 19.60 -0.65 54.16
C ASP A 78 20.24 0.32 53.15
N ARG A 79 21.59 0.37 53.07
CA ARG A 79 22.30 1.10 52.01
C ARG A 79 22.06 0.51 50.62
N VAL A 80 22.14 -0.81 50.49
CA VAL A 80 21.96 -1.50 49.20
C VAL A 80 20.52 -1.40 48.74
N ALA A 81 19.55 -1.61 49.64
CA ALA A 81 18.13 -1.42 49.37
C ALA A 81 17.81 -0.01 48.83
N ALA A 82 18.34 1.03 49.48
CA ALA A 82 18.17 2.41 49.01
C ALA A 82 18.84 2.64 47.65
N ARG A 83 20.11 2.24 47.49
CA ARG A 83 20.88 2.45 46.26
C ARG A 83 20.26 1.79 45.02
N PHE A 84 19.60 0.65 45.19
CA PHE A 84 19.05 -0.17 44.10
C PHE A 84 17.54 0.07 43.88
N ALA A 85 16.84 0.72 44.83
CA ALA A 85 15.50 1.25 44.59
C ALA A 85 15.48 2.39 43.54
N GLU A 86 16.62 3.05 43.33
CA GLU A 86 16.78 4.22 42.44
C GLU A 86 17.59 3.92 41.15
N SER A 87 18.03 2.68 40.90
CA SER A 87 18.75 2.31 39.67
C SER A 87 18.68 0.82 39.34
N PHE A 88 18.51 0.51 38.06
CA PHE A 88 18.67 -0.83 37.50
C PHE A 88 20.09 -1.04 36.96
N PHE A 89 20.60 -2.28 36.94
CA PHE A 89 21.92 -2.63 36.42
C PHE A 89 21.78 -3.69 35.31
N GLU A 90 22.36 -3.43 34.14
CA GLU A 90 22.17 -4.26 32.93
C GLU A 90 22.93 -5.60 32.96
N ASN A 91 24.00 -5.67 33.75
CA ASN A 91 24.88 -6.84 33.83
C ASN A 91 25.74 -6.84 35.11
N ARG A 92 26.25 -8.02 35.48
CA ARG A 92 27.20 -8.26 36.60
C ARG A 92 28.35 -7.24 36.64
N ARG A 93 28.92 -6.88 35.49
CA ARG A 93 30.14 -6.07 35.41
C ARG A 93 29.89 -4.61 35.81
N SER A 94 28.77 -4.04 35.37
CA SER A 94 28.30 -2.71 35.79
C SER A 94 27.98 -2.65 37.29
N LEU A 95 27.36 -3.71 37.81
CA LEU A 95 27.05 -3.89 39.23
C LEU A 95 28.33 -3.95 40.10
N GLN A 96 29.32 -4.75 39.69
CA GLN A 96 30.61 -4.85 40.40
C GLN A 96 31.45 -3.55 40.36
N GLN A 97 31.10 -2.58 39.50
CA GLN A 97 31.76 -1.27 39.43
C GLN A 97 31.07 -0.17 40.26
N ASP A 98 29.88 -0.40 40.81
CA ASP A 98 29.22 0.57 41.69
C ASP A 98 29.96 0.69 43.03
N LYS A 99 30.30 1.93 43.40
CA LYS A 99 31.12 2.24 44.58
C LYS A 99 30.42 1.92 45.91
N VAL A 100 29.08 2.00 45.96
CA VAL A 100 28.28 1.69 47.15
C VAL A 100 28.17 0.17 47.30
N PHE A 101 28.00 -0.56 46.19
CA PHE A 101 28.05 -2.01 46.17
C PHE A 101 29.43 -2.55 46.59
N ALA A 102 30.51 -2.09 45.96
CA ALA A 102 31.88 -2.52 46.28
C ALA A 102 32.27 -2.23 47.74
N ALA A 103 32.00 -1.03 48.26
CA ALA A 103 32.26 -0.70 49.65
C ALA A 103 31.42 -1.53 50.64
N SER A 104 30.25 -2.01 50.23
CA SER A 104 29.41 -2.92 51.03
C SER A 104 29.99 -4.35 51.04
N VAL A 105 30.50 -4.84 49.90
CA VAL A 105 31.24 -6.12 49.80
C VAL A 105 32.47 -6.10 50.69
N ASP A 106 33.26 -5.02 50.66
CA ASP A 106 34.45 -4.84 51.51
C ASP A 106 34.11 -4.88 53.01
N GLN A 107 33.00 -4.25 53.41
CA GLN A 107 32.52 -4.27 54.81
C GLN A 107 32.10 -5.69 55.26
N VAL A 108 31.45 -6.46 54.40
CA VAL A 108 31.09 -7.86 54.71
C VAL A 108 32.34 -8.75 54.73
N ARG A 109 33.32 -8.53 53.83
CA ARG A 109 34.61 -9.24 53.85
C ARG A 109 35.38 -8.96 55.16
N ALA A 110 35.38 -7.71 55.62
CA ALA A 110 36.06 -7.27 56.85
C ALA A 110 35.49 -7.88 58.15
N LEU A 111 34.23 -8.36 58.14
CA LEU A 111 33.67 -9.11 59.28
C LEU A 111 34.30 -10.50 59.46
N ALA A 112 35.07 -11.01 58.48
CA ALA A 112 35.79 -12.28 58.52
C ALA A 112 34.91 -13.50 58.92
N LEU A 113 33.63 -13.49 58.53
CA LEU A 113 32.67 -14.52 58.90
C LEU A 113 33.05 -15.90 58.31
N PRO A 114 32.85 -17.02 59.04
CA PRO A 114 33.05 -18.36 58.51
C PRO A 114 32.17 -18.65 57.28
N THR A 115 32.70 -19.41 56.33
CA THR A 115 32.09 -19.71 55.02
C THR A 115 30.68 -20.31 55.13
N GLU A 116 30.43 -21.18 56.11
CA GLU A 116 29.09 -21.73 56.38
C GLU A 116 28.06 -20.68 56.83
N MET A 117 28.49 -19.59 57.48
CA MET A 117 27.60 -18.49 57.85
C MET A 117 27.34 -17.55 56.66
N LEU A 118 28.31 -17.39 55.75
CA LEU A 118 28.09 -16.70 54.47
C LEU A 118 27.09 -17.47 53.59
N VAL A 119 27.25 -18.79 53.47
CA VAL A 119 26.30 -19.70 52.81
C VAL A 119 24.89 -19.57 53.41
N SER A 120 24.78 -19.58 54.75
CA SER A 120 23.49 -19.43 55.45
C SER A 120 22.81 -18.07 55.21
N LEU A 121 23.59 -16.99 55.05
CA LEU A 121 23.07 -15.66 54.71
C LEU A 121 22.58 -15.60 53.25
N ALA A 122 23.40 -16.04 52.29
CA ALA A 122 23.04 -16.07 50.86
C ALA A 122 21.92 -17.07 50.50
N ALA A 123 21.57 -17.99 51.41
CA ALA A 123 20.45 -18.92 51.28
C ALA A 123 19.07 -18.31 51.62
N GLY A 124 19.05 -17.13 52.23
CA GLY A 124 17.90 -16.53 52.90
C GLY A 124 16.76 -16.02 51.99
N TYR A 125 15.99 -15.10 52.58
CA TYR A 125 14.94 -14.32 51.91
C TYR A 125 15.28 -12.83 51.85
N ASP A 126 16.43 -12.41 52.39
CA ASP A 126 16.85 -11.00 52.41
C ASP A 126 17.77 -10.71 51.23
N HIS A 127 17.15 -10.08 50.23
CA HIS A 127 17.56 -10.18 48.85
C HIS A 127 18.70 -9.18 48.53
N TRP A 128 18.70 -8.04 49.23
CA TRP A 128 19.80 -7.08 49.26
C TRP A 128 21.07 -7.59 49.96
N ILE A 129 20.95 -8.39 51.02
CA ILE A 129 22.10 -9.05 51.66
C ILE A 129 22.72 -10.08 50.72
N THR A 130 21.88 -10.90 50.07
CA THR A 130 22.31 -11.90 49.10
C THR A 130 23.23 -11.33 48.03
N ARG A 131 22.86 -10.21 47.38
CA ARG A 131 23.70 -9.51 46.38
C ARG A 131 25.13 -9.25 46.86
N VAL A 132 25.31 -8.83 48.12
CA VAL A 132 26.63 -8.47 48.68
C VAL A 132 27.44 -9.68 49.14
N VAL A 133 26.80 -10.76 49.59
CA VAL A 133 27.49 -11.95 50.11
C VAL A 133 28.11 -12.80 48.98
N LEU A 134 27.50 -12.84 47.80
CA LEU A 134 27.94 -13.70 46.69
C LEU A 134 29.38 -13.41 46.21
N PRO A 135 29.83 -12.15 46.00
CA PRO A 135 31.23 -11.85 45.71
C PRO A 135 32.22 -12.30 46.79
N VAL A 136 31.90 -12.07 48.07
CA VAL A 136 32.74 -12.50 49.21
C VAL A 136 32.86 -14.03 49.27
N LEU A 137 31.85 -14.74 48.76
CA LEU A 137 31.79 -16.19 48.71
C LEU A 137 32.50 -16.78 47.47
N SER A 138 32.52 -16.09 46.32
CA SER A 138 33.34 -16.49 45.16
C SER A 138 34.85 -16.37 45.37
N GLU A 139 35.29 -15.55 46.33
CA GLU A 139 36.70 -15.45 46.70
C GLU A 139 37.23 -16.69 47.45
N ARG A 140 36.34 -17.47 48.08
CA ARG A 140 36.68 -18.60 48.96
C ARG A 140 37.10 -19.85 48.17
N ASP A 141 38.05 -20.60 48.73
CA ASP A 141 38.45 -21.91 48.20
C ASP A 141 37.80 -23.08 48.99
N ASP A 142 37.32 -22.80 50.20
CA ASP A 142 36.65 -23.73 51.12
C ASP A 142 35.11 -23.74 50.96
N ILE A 143 34.61 -23.30 49.81
CA ILE A 143 33.18 -23.29 49.51
C ILE A 143 32.67 -24.74 49.59
N PRO A 144 31.78 -25.07 50.55
CA PRO A 144 31.40 -26.46 50.78
C PRO A 144 30.76 -27.03 49.51
N ASP A 145 30.88 -28.34 49.30
CA ASP A 145 30.17 -28.92 48.17
C ASP A 145 28.68 -28.66 48.32
N ARG A 146 28.09 -28.58 49.55
CA ARG A 146 26.71 -28.11 49.92
C ARG A 146 26.38 -26.69 49.46
N TRP A 147 27.21 -26.18 48.58
CA TRP A 147 26.92 -25.22 47.58
C TRP A 147 26.74 -26.13 46.22
N LEU A 148 26.87 -25.79 44.91
CA LEU A 148 26.27 -26.35 43.61
C LEU A 148 24.74 -26.77 43.25
N LEU A 149 23.68 -26.89 44.09
CA LEU A 149 22.17 -26.73 43.85
C LEU A 149 21.30 -25.76 44.81
N MET A 150 21.79 -24.52 45.15
CA MET A 150 21.23 -23.19 45.57
C MET A 150 21.69 -21.87 44.68
N ALA A 151 21.44 -21.36 43.37
CA ALA A 151 20.51 -21.25 42.09
C ALA A 151 20.98 -21.65 40.58
N ILE A 152 20.52 -22.45 39.55
CA ILE A 152 19.58 -23.50 38.90
C ILE A 152 18.11 -23.60 39.16
N ARG A 153 17.66 -24.39 40.12
CA ARG A 153 16.24 -24.37 40.51
C ARG A 153 15.94 -23.07 41.29
N ARG A 154 16.89 -22.14 41.24
CA ARG A 154 16.67 -20.71 41.38
C ARG A 154 17.27 -19.83 40.25
N LEU A 155 17.96 -20.38 39.24
CA LEU A 155 17.85 -19.82 37.87
C LEU A 155 16.41 -20.11 37.38
N PRO A 156 15.97 -19.41 36.33
CA PRO A 156 14.93 -18.38 36.37
C PRO A 156 13.56 -18.76 36.98
N PRO A 157 12.83 -17.80 37.58
CA PRO A 157 12.97 -16.36 37.33
C PRO A 157 13.58 -15.57 38.50
N ALA A 158 14.63 -14.78 38.21
CA ALA A 158 15.12 -13.69 39.06
C ALA A 158 15.90 -12.64 38.22
N PRO A 159 16.24 -11.46 38.75
CA PRO A 159 16.71 -10.34 37.92
C PRO A 159 18.16 -10.52 37.41
N TRP A 160 18.40 -10.18 36.14
CA TRP A 160 19.65 -10.48 35.42
C TRP A 160 20.94 -9.96 36.08
N ASP A 161 20.88 -8.84 36.81
CA ASP A 161 22.03 -8.28 37.55
C ASP A 161 22.61 -9.31 38.56
N LEU A 162 21.70 -10.06 39.19
CA LEU A 162 22.00 -11.06 40.19
C LEU A 162 22.16 -12.47 39.58
N ALA A 163 21.73 -12.70 38.34
CA ALA A 163 22.02 -13.93 37.59
C ALA A 163 23.54 -14.16 37.52
N GLY A 164 24.26 -13.15 37.01
CA GLY A 164 25.71 -13.19 36.88
C GLY A 164 26.43 -13.26 38.23
N LEU A 165 25.87 -12.68 39.30
CA LEU A 165 26.42 -12.83 40.66
C LEU A 165 26.26 -14.25 41.22
N TYR A 166 25.21 -14.98 40.83
CA TYR A 166 25.10 -16.40 41.16
C TYR A 166 26.05 -17.24 40.31
N VAL A 167 26.16 -17.00 39.01
CA VAL A 167 27.14 -17.66 38.12
C VAL A 167 28.59 -17.45 38.61
N LEU A 168 28.94 -16.24 39.05
CA LEU A 168 30.21 -15.90 39.71
C LEU A 168 30.53 -16.82 40.90
N SER A 169 29.55 -17.08 41.77
CA SER A 169 29.73 -17.93 42.96
C SER A 169 30.05 -19.41 42.66
N LEU A 170 30.08 -19.78 41.37
CA LEU A 170 30.37 -21.12 40.86
C LEU A 170 31.77 -21.25 40.25
N GLU A 171 32.48 -20.14 40.01
CA GLU A 171 33.79 -20.16 39.32
C GLU A 171 34.77 -21.12 40.02
N LYS A 172 34.90 -21.00 41.35
CA LYS A 172 35.69 -21.89 42.21
C LYS A 172 34.97 -23.17 42.68
N ALA A 173 33.74 -23.43 42.24
CA ALA A 173 33.00 -24.61 42.68
C ALA A 173 33.64 -25.93 42.19
N PRO A 174 33.77 -26.96 43.05
CA PRO A 174 33.94 -28.32 42.55
C PRO A 174 32.67 -28.78 41.78
N GLY A 175 32.78 -29.88 41.03
CA GLY A 175 31.66 -30.48 40.28
C GLY A 175 31.38 -29.89 38.90
N GLU A 176 30.37 -30.48 38.26
CA GLU A 176 29.95 -30.28 36.87
C GLU A 176 29.07 -29.04 36.71
N VAL A 177 29.67 -27.88 36.42
CA VAL A 177 28.93 -26.60 36.44
C VAL A 177 28.23 -26.28 35.11
N ILE A 178 28.94 -26.34 33.99
CA ILE A 178 28.55 -25.63 32.75
C ILE A 178 27.32 -26.23 32.07
N GLY A 179 27.28 -27.56 31.85
CA GLY A 179 26.09 -28.22 31.27
C GLY A 179 24.83 -28.04 32.12
N ASN A 180 24.99 -27.94 33.44
CA ASN A 180 23.90 -27.68 34.38
C ASN A 180 23.40 -26.21 34.33
N VAL A 181 24.28 -25.23 34.06
CA VAL A 181 23.88 -23.84 33.79
C VAL A 181 23.19 -23.72 32.43
N LEU A 182 23.73 -24.39 31.39
CA LEU A 182 23.12 -24.48 30.05
C LEU A 182 21.78 -25.24 30.03
N ALA A 183 21.39 -25.91 31.11
CA ALA A 183 20.04 -26.45 31.28
C ALA A 183 18.97 -25.39 31.62
N LYS A 184 19.33 -24.10 31.64
CA LYS A 184 18.50 -22.94 32.05
C LYS A 184 18.74 -21.71 31.14
N THR A 185 18.81 -21.94 29.83
CA THR A 185 19.30 -21.00 28.80
C THR A 185 18.61 -19.64 28.74
N GLU A 186 17.28 -19.61 28.77
CA GLU A 186 16.44 -18.44 28.44
C GLU A 186 16.68 -17.18 29.33
N ASP A 187 17.35 -17.31 30.48
CA ASP A 187 17.57 -16.23 31.44
C ASP A 187 19.03 -16.05 31.90
N VAL A 188 19.99 -16.70 31.24
CA VAL A 188 21.43 -16.56 31.55
C VAL A 188 22.15 -15.88 30.39
N ARG A 189 22.78 -14.74 30.65
CA ARG A 189 23.56 -14.01 29.63
C ARG A 189 24.76 -14.81 29.16
N GLY A 190 24.99 -14.85 27.85
CA GLY A 190 26.16 -15.52 27.25
C GLY A 190 27.49 -15.03 27.82
N ASP A 191 27.62 -13.72 28.05
CA ASP A 191 28.80 -13.09 28.68
C ASP A 191 29.22 -13.77 30.01
N ASP A 192 28.24 -14.07 30.88
CA ASP A 192 28.48 -14.68 32.19
C ASP A 192 28.85 -16.17 32.06
N VAL A 193 28.31 -16.87 31.05
CA VAL A 193 28.68 -18.27 30.74
C VAL A 193 30.11 -18.35 30.19
N VAL A 194 30.50 -17.44 29.30
CA VAL A 194 31.86 -17.35 28.75
C VAL A 194 32.87 -17.01 29.84
N ALA A 195 32.54 -16.07 30.73
CA ALA A 195 33.38 -15.74 31.88
C ALA A 195 33.58 -16.93 32.82
N LEU A 196 32.52 -17.71 33.09
CA LEU A 196 32.61 -18.94 33.89
C LEU A 196 33.50 -20.01 33.22
N ILE A 197 33.39 -20.18 31.90
CA ILE A 197 34.24 -21.10 31.13
C ILE A 197 35.71 -20.69 31.26
N ALA A 198 36.04 -19.43 31.00
CA ALA A 198 37.41 -18.92 31.06
C ALA A 198 38.03 -19.08 32.47
N ALA A 199 37.33 -18.64 33.52
CA ALA A 199 37.81 -18.73 34.90
C ALA A 199 38.11 -20.18 35.34
N ARG A 200 37.30 -21.15 34.90
CA ARG A 200 37.53 -22.57 35.21
C ARG A 200 38.72 -23.17 34.46
N VAL A 201 38.95 -22.75 33.22
CA VAL A 201 40.14 -23.15 32.44
C VAL A 201 41.42 -22.63 33.10
N GLU A 202 41.47 -21.37 33.51
CA GLU A 202 42.62 -20.79 34.22
C GLU A 202 42.91 -21.50 35.56
N LEU A 203 41.86 -21.91 36.27
CA LEU A 203 41.96 -22.68 37.52
C LEU A 203 42.25 -24.18 37.32
N GLY A 204 42.48 -24.64 36.07
CA GLY A 204 42.75 -26.04 35.75
C GLY A 204 41.61 -26.99 36.13
N ARG A 205 40.37 -26.51 36.10
CA ARG A 205 39.16 -27.27 36.46
C ARG A 205 38.49 -27.85 35.23
N GLU A 206 37.70 -28.89 35.46
CA GLU A 206 36.86 -29.52 34.44
C GLU A 206 35.78 -28.55 33.93
N VAL A 207 35.57 -28.59 32.60
CA VAL A 207 34.86 -27.56 31.84
C VAL A 207 33.56 -28.11 31.24
N VAL A 208 33.62 -29.13 30.38
CA VAL A 208 32.44 -29.75 29.73
C VAL A 208 32.68 -31.26 29.54
N ASP A 209 31.62 -32.06 29.66
CA ASP A 209 31.56 -33.48 29.26
C ASP A 209 30.43 -33.66 28.23
N ALA A 210 30.74 -34.21 27.07
CA ALA A 210 29.82 -34.48 25.97
C ALA A 210 28.67 -35.43 26.37
N GLU A 211 28.93 -36.42 27.23
CA GLU A 211 27.94 -37.41 27.66
C GLU A 211 26.89 -36.78 28.59
N LEU A 212 27.29 -35.80 29.39
CA LEU A 212 26.40 -35.04 30.27
C LEU A 212 25.66 -33.92 29.54
N MET A 213 26.29 -33.26 28.57
CA MET A 213 25.63 -32.34 27.64
C MET A 213 24.45 -33.05 26.95
N ARG A 214 24.66 -34.25 26.38
CA ARG A 214 23.62 -35.07 25.74
C ARG A 214 22.47 -35.51 26.66
N ARG A 215 22.63 -35.42 27.99
CA ARG A 215 21.64 -35.91 28.97
C ARG A 215 20.88 -34.82 29.73
N HIS A 216 21.45 -33.62 29.87
CA HIS A 216 20.90 -32.57 30.75
C HIS A 216 20.63 -31.23 30.07
N VAL A 217 21.22 -30.97 28.90
CA VAL A 217 20.98 -29.74 28.15
C VAL A 217 19.74 -29.95 27.24
N PRO A 218 18.71 -29.09 27.31
CA PRO A 218 17.51 -29.21 26.48
C PRO A 218 17.79 -28.77 25.05
N ILE A 219 16.95 -29.21 24.11
CA ILE A 219 17.10 -28.90 22.68
C ILE A 219 16.97 -27.40 22.37
N THR A 220 16.22 -26.66 23.20
CA THR A 220 16.10 -25.19 23.15
C THR A 220 17.40 -24.45 23.50
N ALA A 221 18.42 -25.15 23.99
CA ALA A 221 19.74 -24.55 24.19
C ALA A 221 20.55 -24.40 22.89
N ALA A 222 20.12 -25.02 21.79
CA ALA A 222 20.88 -25.06 20.53
C ALA A 222 21.22 -23.66 19.99
N GLU A 223 20.25 -22.76 19.94
CA GLU A 223 20.45 -21.38 19.46
C GLU A 223 21.43 -20.58 20.34
N GLN A 224 21.33 -20.73 21.67
CA GLN A 224 22.28 -20.09 22.59
C GLN A 224 23.69 -20.68 22.47
N ILE A 225 23.82 -22.00 22.32
CA ILE A 225 25.12 -22.67 22.16
C ILE A 225 25.75 -22.31 20.80
N GLN A 226 24.94 -22.19 19.74
CA GLN A 226 25.39 -21.69 18.44
C GLN A 226 25.84 -20.22 18.53
N THR A 227 25.04 -19.35 19.15
CA THR A 227 25.41 -17.94 19.38
C THR A 227 26.70 -17.82 20.18
N LEU A 228 26.91 -18.68 21.18
CA LEU A 228 28.16 -18.74 21.95
C LEU A 228 29.38 -19.16 21.11
N LEU A 229 29.21 -20.07 20.15
CA LEU A 229 30.26 -20.51 19.22
C LEU A 229 30.59 -19.45 18.15
N GLU A 230 29.59 -18.71 17.69
CA GLU A 230 29.73 -17.68 16.64
C GLU A 230 30.23 -16.34 17.19
N THR A 231 29.87 -15.98 18.42
CA THR A 231 30.13 -14.65 19.00
C THR A 231 31.40 -14.57 19.86
N TYR A 232 31.87 -15.68 20.43
CA TYR A 232 32.97 -15.67 21.42
C TYR A 232 34.06 -16.72 21.12
N GLU A 233 35.33 -16.36 21.34
CA GLU A 233 36.46 -17.29 21.20
C GLU A 233 36.52 -18.30 22.36
N LEU A 234 35.74 -19.38 22.24
CA LEU A 234 35.75 -20.49 23.20
C LEU A 234 36.99 -21.40 23.01
N PRO A 235 37.52 -22.00 24.10
CA PRO A 235 38.61 -22.98 24.05
C PRO A 235 38.28 -24.18 23.14
N GLU A 236 39.27 -24.71 22.44
CA GLU A 236 39.09 -25.73 21.40
C GLU A 236 38.35 -27.00 21.87
N SER A 237 38.64 -27.50 23.08
CA SER A 237 37.92 -28.65 23.65
C SER A 237 36.44 -28.37 23.91
N VAL A 238 36.12 -27.19 24.43
CA VAL A 238 34.72 -26.74 24.65
C VAL A 238 34.01 -26.56 23.31
N ARG A 239 34.68 -25.92 22.35
CA ARG A 239 34.18 -25.66 21.00
C ARG A 239 33.82 -26.96 20.28
N ASN A 240 34.70 -27.95 20.32
CA ASN A 240 34.49 -29.25 19.69
C ASN A 240 33.36 -30.02 20.39
N THR A 241 33.31 -30.06 21.72
CA THR A 241 32.20 -30.71 22.45
C THR A 241 30.85 -30.02 22.23
N PHE A 242 30.80 -28.70 22.06
CA PHE A 242 29.56 -27.99 21.71
C PHE A 242 29.13 -28.26 20.25
N ALA A 243 30.07 -28.35 19.31
CA ALA A 243 29.78 -28.73 17.92
C ALA A 243 29.28 -30.18 17.83
N GLU A 244 29.99 -31.15 18.44
CA GLU A 244 29.57 -32.55 18.54
C GLU A 244 28.21 -32.70 19.24
N TRP A 245 27.91 -31.84 20.23
CA TRP A 245 26.60 -31.83 20.87
C TRP A 245 25.51 -31.32 19.93
N LEU A 246 25.73 -30.20 19.23
CA LEU A 246 24.77 -29.64 18.25
C LEU A 246 24.47 -30.65 17.14
N GLU A 247 25.50 -31.29 16.57
CA GLU A 247 25.35 -32.38 15.60
C GLU A 247 24.52 -33.57 16.15
N SER A 248 24.64 -33.87 17.44
CA SER A 248 23.91 -34.97 18.09
C SER A 248 22.49 -34.62 18.58
N ALA A 249 22.23 -33.35 18.93
CA ALA A 249 20.99 -32.91 19.54
C ALA A 249 19.82 -32.89 18.54
N LEU A 250 20.12 -32.61 17.27
CA LEU A 250 19.18 -32.66 16.15
C LEU A 250 19.79 -33.42 14.97
N ASP A 251 20.03 -34.71 15.17
CA ASP A 251 20.37 -35.63 14.07
C ASP A 251 19.14 -35.88 13.16
N PHE A 252 18.79 -34.85 12.40
CA PHE A 252 18.09 -34.89 11.12
C PHE A 252 19.08 -34.78 9.94
N GLY A 253 20.32 -34.32 10.16
CA GLY A 253 21.31 -34.14 9.10
C GLY A 253 20.80 -33.20 7.99
N GLU A 254 20.89 -33.62 6.73
CA GLU A 254 20.31 -32.83 5.61
C GLU A 254 18.79 -32.68 5.70
N ALA A 255 18.07 -33.52 6.47
CA ALA A 255 16.63 -33.35 6.69
C ALA A 255 16.29 -32.09 7.50
N GLY A 256 17.26 -31.48 8.19
CA GLY A 256 17.08 -30.15 8.79
C GLY A 256 16.76 -29.05 7.76
N ARG A 257 17.03 -29.27 6.45
CA ARG A 257 16.61 -28.35 5.38
C ARG A 257 15.14 -28.46 4.99
N TYR A 258 14.47 -29.57 5.33
CA TYR A 258 13.09 -29.86 4.90
C TYR A 258 12.17 -30.32 6.04
N VAL A 259 12.58 -30.10 7.29
CA VAL A 259 11.81 -30.38 8.51
C VAL A 259 11.84 -29.17 9.44
N LYS A 260 10.67 -28.69 9.84
CA LYS A 260 10.51 -27.59 10.82
C LYS A 260 10.13 -28.18 12.18
N LEU A 261 10.92 -27.94 13.22
CA LEU A 261 10.59 -28.40 14.57
C LEU A 261 9.50 -27.52 15.21
N ARG A 262 8.73 -28.11 16.13
CA ARG A 262 7.76 -27.40 16.97
C ARG A 262 8.15 -27.56 18.43
N THR A 263 8.16 -26.48 19.18
CA THR A 263 8.30 -26.43 20.65
C THR A 263 6.94 -26.15 21.28
N ARG A 264 6.85 -26.22 22.62
CA ARG A 264 5.63 -25.81 23.35
C ARG A 264 5.59 -24.28 23.51
N PRO A 265 4.39 -23.63 23.43
CA PRO A 265 3.10 -24.23 23.08
C PRO A 265 3.05 -24.66 21.60
N PHE A 266 2.55 -25.87 21.33
CA PHE A 266 2.51 -26.44 19.99
C PHE A 266 1.42 -25.82 19.10
N GLY A 267 0.35 -25.30 19.71
CA GLY A 267 -0.82 -24.73 19.02
C GLY A 267 -0.68 -23.24 18.72
N ASP A 268 -0.99 -22.88 17.48
CA ASP A 268 -1.09 -21.49 17.04
C ASP A 268 -2.52 -20.98 17.33
N GLY A 269 -2.65 -20.05 18.29
CA GLY A 269 -3.92 -19.37 18.63
C GLY A 269 -4.80 -20.05 19.69
N PRO A 270 -5.77 -19.30 20.28
CA PRO A 270 -6.62 -19.76 21.37
C PRO A 270 -7.70 -20.76 20.91
N VAL A 271 -7.90 -21.85 21.67
CA VAL A 271 -8.89 -22.90 21.34
C VAL A 271 -9.91 -23.06 22.46
N LEU A 272 -11.20 -22.95 22.14
CA LEU A 272 -12.28 -23.40 23.02
C LEU A 272 -12.52 -24.90 22.79
N VAL A 273 -12.08 -25.72 23.74
CA VAL A 273 -12.05 -27.19 23.59
C VAL A 273 -13.23 -27.84 24.31
N GLU A 274 -14.44 -27.52 23.87
CA GLU A 274 -15.68 -28.05 24.45
C GLU A 274 -16.31 -29.18 23.62
N GLY A 275 -17.16 -30.00 24.27
CA GLY A 275 -18.00 -31.00 23.62
C GLY A 275 -17.23 -31.92 22.66
N ARG A 276 -17.70 -32.02 21.41
CA ARG A 276 -17.10 -32.90 20.41
C ARG A 276 -15.65 -32.53 20.06
N ARG A 277 -15.19 -31.28 20.30
CA ARG A 277 -13.78 -30.90 20.10
C ARG A 277 -12.87 -31.52 21.16
N ALA A 278 -13.31 -31.57 22.43
CA ALA A 278 -12.60 -32.29 23.48
C ALA A 278 -12.49 -33.78 23.15
N GLU A 279 -13.60 -34.42 22.76
CA GLU A 279 -13.61 -35.83 22.37
C GLU A 279 -12.64 -36.12 21.22
N VAL A 280 -12.56 -35.25 20.19
CA VAL A 280 -11.63 -35.40 19.07
C VAL A 280 -10.16 -35.21 19.49
N ALA A 281 -9.87 -34.26 20.38
CA ALA A 281 -8.53 -34.08 20.93
C ALA A 281 -8.09 -35.30 21.76
N ASP A 282 -8.98 -35.85 22.60
CA ASP A 282 -8.70 -37.03 23.42
C ASP A 282 -8.60 -38.31 22.57
N GLU A 283 -9.42 -38.46 21.52
CA GLU A 283 -9.27 -39.54 20.52
C GLU A 283 -7.93 -39.45 19.76
N LEU A 284 -7.43 -38.24 19.48
CA LEU A 284 -6.13 -38.01 18.85
C LEU A 284 -4.97 -38.40 19.78
N VAL A 285 -5.00 -37.93 21.02
CA VAL A 285 -4.01 -38.29 22.06
C VAL A 285 -3.98 -39.80 22.28
N ALA A 286 -5.15 -40.43 22.39
CA ALA A 286 -5.27 -41.87 22.57
C ALA A 286 -4.65 -42.64 21.39
N ALA A 287 -4.94 -42.26 20.14
CA ALA A 287 -4.40 -42.94 18.95
C ALA A 287 -2.85 -42.92 18.91
N LEU A 288 -2.23 -41.78 19.24
CA LEU A 288 -0.77 -41.64 19.30
C LEU A 288 -0.12 -42.51 20.41
N GLN A 289 -0.90 -42.83 21.45
CA GLN A 289 -0.50 -43.65 22.60
C GLN A 289 -1.01 -45.11 22.54
N GLU A 290 -1.72 -45.52 21.47
CA GLU A 290 -2.05 -46.93 21.20
C GLU A 290 -0.76 -47.79 21.13
N SER A 291 -0.89 -49.12 21.22
CA SER A 291 0.24 -50.06 21.13
C SER A 291 -0.12 -51.27 20.26
N PRO A 292 0.35 -51.35 18.99
CA PRO A 292 1.21 -50.36 18.30
C PRO A 292 0.54 -48.99 18.16
N PRO A 293 1.32 -47.89 18.11
CA PRO A 293 0.76 -46.54 18.02
C PRO A 293 0.15 -46.29 16.66
N ARG A 294 -0.93 -45.52 16.62
CA ARG A 294 -1.72 -45.31 15.41
C ARG A 294 -1.65 -43.86 14.95
N SER A 295 -1.16 -43.67 13.72
CA SER A 295 -1.20 -42.38 13.04
C SER A 295 -2.64 -41.94 12.80
N ALA A 296 -2.90 -40.65 12.91
CA ALA A 296 -4.24 -40.06 12.85
C ALA A 296 -4.33 -39.00 11.75
N ILE A 297 -5.55 -38.73 11.29
CA ILE A 297 -5.81 -37.71 10.27
C ILE A 297 -7.10 -36.95 10.58
N LEU A 298 -6.98 -35.63 10.74
CA LEU A 298 -8.14 -34.75 10.96
C LEU A 298 -8.79 -34.42 9.62
N VAL A 299 -10.00 -34.91 9.44
CA VAL A 299 -10.84 -34.71 8.25
C VAL A 299 -11.86 -33.63 8.57
N GLY A 300 -11.70 -32.45 7.97
CA GLY A 300 -12.59 -31.31 8.20
C GLY A 300 -12.28 -30.16 7.25
N GLU A 301 -13.22 -29.23 7.10
CA GLU A 301 -13.10 -28.14 6.12
C GLU A 301 -11.91 -27.20 6.39
N HIS A 302 -11.55 -26.38 5.40
CA HIS A 302 -10.55 -25.32 5.60
C HIS A 302 -11.10 -24.27 6.59
N GLY A 303 -10.26 -23.76 7.51
CA GLY A 303 -10.67 -22.78 8.54
C GLY A 303 -11.34 -23.34 9.79
N VAL A 304 -11.72 -24.62 9.83
CA VAL A 304 -12.46 -25.23 10.96
C VAL A 304 -11.64 -25.33 12.28
N GLY A 305 -10.38 -24.90 12.29
CA GLY A 305 -9.48 -24.98 13.45
C GLY A 305 -8.89 -26.38 13.67
N LYS A 306 -8.55 -27.10 12.60
CA LYS A 306 -7.85 -28.40 12.68
C LYS A 306 -6.48 -28.27 13.35
N SER A 307 -5.60 -27.40 12.85
CA SER A 307 -4.23 -27.22 13.33
C SER A 307 -4.16 -26.77 14.79
N ALA A 308 -5.04 -25.84 15.18
CA ALA A 308 -5.17 -25.41 16.57
C ALA A 308 -5.61 -26.55 17.49
N LEU A 309 -6.58 -27.39 17.07
CA LEU A 309 -7.00 -28.57 17.83
C LEU A 309 -5.91 -29.66 17.89
N VAL A 310 -5.05 -29.76 16.85
CA VAL A 310 -3.86 -30.63 16.87
C VAL A 310 -2.86 -30.12 17.90
N GLY A 311 -2.51 -28.83 17.89
CA GLY A 311 -1.57 -28.25 18.86
C GLY A 311 -2.02 -28.45 20.31
N GLU A 312 -3.28 -28.15 20.61
CA GLU A 312 -3.95 -28.43 21.89
C GLU A 312 -3.84 -29.93 22.29
N ALA A 313 -4.10 -30.85 21.35
CA ALA A 313 -3.96 -32.27 21.64
C ALA A 313 -2.49 -32.68 21.93
N LEU A 314 -1.51 -32.00 21.35
CA LEU A 314 -0.09 -32.23 21.61
C LEU A 314 0.36 -31.64 22.96
N GLU A 315 -0.28 -30.59 23.47
CA GLU A 315 -0.09 -30.13 24.85
C GLU A 315 -0.49 -31.19 25.88
N ARG A 316 -1.50 -32.02 25.56
CA ARG A 316 -1.95 -33.14 26.41
C ARG A 316 -0.99 -34.35 26.41
N LEU A 317 0.05 -34.36 25.58
CA LEU A 317 1.09 -35.40 25.61
C LEU A 317 2.04 -35.24 26.82
N PRO A 318 2.69 -36.33 27.28
CA PRO A 318 3.78 -36.24 28.24
C PRO A 318 4.95 -35.36 27.77
N ASP A 319 5.70 -34.80 28.72
CA ASP A 319 6.94 -34.06 28.42
C ASP A 319 7.98 -34.96 27.73
N GLY A 320 8.81 -34.37 26.87
CA GLY A 320 9.89 -35.07 26.17
C GLY A 320 9.48 -35.78 24.88
N TRP A 321 8.26 -35.55 24.37
CA TRP A 321 7.90 -35.89 22.99
C TRP A 321 8.51 -34.90 22.00
N ILE A 322 8.98 -35.40 20.86
CA ILE A 322 9.51 -34.59 19.75
C ILE A 322 8.36 -34.31 18.77
N VAL A 323 8.12 -33.04 18.43
CA VAL A 323 7.13 -32.65 17.41
C VAL A 323 7.83 -31.91 16.28
N PHE A 324 7.54 -32.29 15.04
CA PHE A 324 8.05 -31.62 13.85
C PHE A 324 7.02 -31.61 12.73
N GLU A 325 7.17 -30.68 11.79
CA GLU A 325 6.26 -30.33 10.72
C GLU A 325 7.00 -30.49 9.38
N ALA A 326 6.47 -31.33 8.48
CA ALA A 326 7.00 -31.52 7.13
C ALA A 326 5.90 -32.07 6.20
N GLY A 327 5.62 -31.38 5.10
CA GLY A 327 4.69 -31.82 4.06
C GLY A 327 5.41 -32.48 2.87
N ALA A 328 4.64 -32.80 1.84
CA ALA A 328 5.17 -33.45 0.64
C ALA A 328 6.07 -32.52 -0.17
N THR A 329 5.72 -31.24 -0.26
CA THR A 329 6.50 -30.19 -0.94
C THR A 329 7.90 -30.01 -0.34
N GLN A 330 8.05 -29.93 0.98
CA GLN A 330 9.36 -29.80 1.62
C GLN A 330 10.23 -31.05 1.36
N ILE A 331 9.69 -32.25 1.59
CA ILE A 331 10.46 -33.50 1.47
C ILE A 331 10.84 -33.81 0.01
N ASN A 332 10.13 -33.25 -0.98
CA ASN A 332 10.44 -33.37 -2.40
C ASN A 332 11.37 -32.25 -2.94
N ALA A 333 11.74 -31.24 -2.13
CA ALA A 333 12.59 -30.13 -2.57
C ALA A 333 14.01 -30.60 -3.00
N ASP A 334 14.57 -30.00 -4.05
CA ASP A 334 15.89 -30.34 -4.62
C ASP A 334 16.07 -31.81 -5.07
N ALA A 335 14.98 -32.56 -5.28
CA ALA A 335 15.02 -33.95 -5.76
C ALA A 335 15.33 -34.03 -7.26
N MET A 336 16.62 -33.96 -7.61
CA MET A 336 17.10 -34.05 -9.00
C MET A 336 17.14 -35.47 -9.59
N TYR A 337 17.04 -36.52 -8.75
CA TYR A 337 17.18 -37.92 -9.18
C TYR A 337 16.07 -38.83 -8.60
N VAL A 338 15.54 -39.72 -9.45
CA VAL A 338 14.58 -40.77 -9.05
C VAL A 338 15.19 -41.66 -7.97
N GLY A 339 14.44 -41.96 -6.90
CA GLY A 339 14.90 -42.73 -5.74
C GLY A 339 15.39 -41.89 -4.56
N GLN A 340 15.60 -40.57 -4.73
CA GLN A 340 16.01 -39.70 -3.61
C GLN A 340 14.89 -39.48 -2.59
N LEU A 341 13.63 -39.43 -3.03
CA LEU A 341 12.47 -39.23 -2.16
C LEU A 341 12.31 -40.40 -1.19
N GLU A 342 12.38 -41.62 -1.71
CA GLU A 342 12.29 -42.86 -0.95
C GLU A 342 13.42 -42.96 0.09
N GLY A 343 14.66 -42.65 -0.31
CA GLY A 343 15.80 -42.61 0.63
C GLY A 343 15.64 -41.60 1.77
N ARG A 344 15.04 -40.42 1.51
CA ARG A 344 14.70 -39.44 2.56
C ARG A 344 13.61 -39.95 3.51
N ILE A 345 12.63 -40.70 3.00
CA ILE A 345 11.57 -41.31 3.81
C ILE A 345 12.16 -42.43 4.70
N GLU A 346 13.01 -43.30 4.15
CA GLU A 346 13.68 -44.36 4.92
C GLU A 346 14.58 -43.78 6.02
N ASP A 347 15.36 -42.74 5.72
CA ASP A 347 16.20 -42.01 6.67
C ASP A 347 15.38 -41.36 7.80
N LEU A 348 14.29 -40.65 7.48
CA LEU A 348 13.35 -40.12 8.48
C LEU A 348 12.74 -41.24 9.35
N VAL A 349 12.25 -42.33 8.73
CA VAL A 349 11.68 -43.47 9.46
C VAL A 349 12.70 -44.09 10.41
N GLN A 350 13.95 -44.24 9.97
CA GLN A 350 15.02 -44.80 10.80
C GLN A 350 15.38 -43.89 11.98
N ARG A 351 15.43 -42.56 11.77
CA ARG A 351 15.66 -41.56 12.84
C ARG A 351 14.54 -41.56 13.88
N LEU A 352 13.30 -41.77 13.46
CA LEU A 352 12.11 -41.75 14.31
C LEU A 352 11.86 -43.08 15.04
N HIS A 353 12.46 -44.18 14.58
CA HIS A 353 12.23 -45.52 15.10
C HIS A 353 12.52 -45.62 16.60
N GLY A 354 11.53 -46.12 17.36
CA GLY A 354 11.63 -46.26 18.82
C GLY A 354 11.55 -44.96 19.63
N ARG A 355 11.42 -43.79 18.99
CA ARG A 355 11.31 -42.49 19.68
C ARG A 355 9.84 -42.11 19.95
N SER A 356 9.62 -41.29 20.97
CA SER A 356 8.34 -40.61 21.24
C SER A 356 8.22 -39.36 20.36
N ALA A 357 8.12 -39.56 19.05
CA ALA A 357 8.02 -38.49 18.08
C ALA A 357 6.65 -38.45 17.41
N VAL A 358 6.20 -37.25 17.03
CA VAL A 358 5.05 -36.97 16.16
C VAL A 358 5.51 -36.16 14.95
N TRP A 359 5.12 -36.62 13.77
CA TRP A 359 5.25 -35.93 12.50
C TRP A 359 3.92 -35.25 12.16
N LEU A 360 3.88 -33.92 12.13
CA LEU A 360 2.77 -33.13 11.62
C LEU A 360 2.88 -33.03 10.09
N PHE A 361 1.89 -33.57 9.39
CA PHE A 361 1.87 -33.61 7.92
C PHE A 361 0.76 -32.69 7.39
N PRO A 362 1.07 -31.43 7.03
CA PRO A 362 0.11 -30.53 6.39
C PRO A 362 -0.21 -31.03 4.96
N ALA A 363 -1.45 -30.83 4.51
CA ALA A 363 -1.93 -31.19 3.17
C ALA A 363 -1.56 -32.63 2.75
N PHE A 364 -1.98 -33.63 3.54
CA PHE A 364 -1.61 -35.04 3.35
C PHE A 364 -1.99 -35.62 1.98
N GLU A 365 -2.97 -35.01 1.30
CA GLU A 365 -3.32 -35.27 -0.09
C GLU A 365 -2.17 -35.07 -1.11
N GLU A 366 -1.18 -34.21 -0.82
CA GLU A 366 -0.03 -33.98 -1.72
C GLU A 366 0.87 -35.22 -1.85
N ALA A 367 0.96 -36.04 -0.78
CA ALA A 367 1.76 -37.27 -0.77
C ALA A 367 1.30 -38.31 -1.81
N LEU A 368 0.07 -38.18 -2.31
CA LEU A 368 -0.48 -39.01 -3.40
C LEU A 368 0.15 -38.72 -4.77
N TYR A 369 0.75 -37.54 -4.94
CA TYR A 369 1.28 -37.04 -6.21
C TYR A 369 2.80 -36.84 -6.18
N ALA A 370 3.38 -36.50 -5.02
CA ALA A 370 4.83 -36.34 -4.85
C ALA A 370 5.59 -37.63 -5.21
N GLY A 371 6.66 -37.49 -5.98
CA GLY A 371 7.48 -38.60 -6.50
C GLY A 371 6.88 -39.39 -7.67
N THR A 372 5.68 -39.05 -8.17
CA THR A 372 5.08 -39.79 -9.29
C THR A 372 5.59 -39.30 -10.65
N TYR A 373 5.99 -40.24 -11.52
CA TYR A 373 6.47 -39.97 -12.87
C TYR A 373 5.77 -40.88 -13.88
N SER A 374 5.76 -40.52 -15.16
CA SER A 374 5.03 -41.24 -16.23
C SER A 374 5.38 -42.73 -16.39
N ASN A 375 6.55 -43.17 -15.90
CA ASN A 375 6.98 -44.57 -15.91
C ASN A 375 7.03 -45.25 -14.51
N HIS A 376 6.66 -44.56 -13.43
CA HIS A 376 6.66 -45.13 -12.08
C HIS A 376 5.49 -44.59 -11.22
N PRO A 377 4.44 -45.40 -10.95
CA PRO A 377 3.19 -44.93 -10.33
C PRO A 377 3.17 -44.99 -8.79
N THR A 378 4.27 -45.39 -8.15
CA THR A 378 4.45 -45.34 -6.69
C THR A 378 4.98 -43.98 -6.28
N GLY A 379 4.26 -43.28 -5.41
CA GLY A 379 4.68 -41.98 -4.87
C GLY A 379 5.02 -42.03 -3.38
N MET A 380 5.25 -40.84 -2.80
CA MET A 380 5.56 -40.63 -1.38
C MET A 380 4.65 -41.44 -0.43
N LEU A 381 3.34 -41.41 -0.69
CA LEU A 381 2.33 -42.12 0.10
C LEU A 381 2.50 -43.65 0.08
N ASP A 382 2.93 -44.23 -1.04
CA ASP A 382 3.13 -45.68 -1.15
C ASP A 382 4.37 -46.14 -0.37
N ALA A 383 5.39 -45.27 -0.24
CA ALA A 383 6.55 -45.48 0.62
C ALA A 383 6.22 -45.28 2.12
N LEU A 384 5.35 -44.33 2.47
CA LEU A 384 4.94 -44.08 3.86
C LEU A 384 3.99 -45.15 4.41
N LEU A 385 3.07 -45.66 3.59
CA LEU A 385 1.99 -46.57 4.03
C LEU A 385 2.47 -47.79 4.84
N PRO A 386 3.53 -48.54 4.46
CA PRO A 386 4.04 -49.65 5.26
C PRO A 386 4.47 -49.26 6.68
N HIS A 387 5.06 -48.06 6.85
CA HIS A 387 5.54 -47.56 8.14
C HIS A 387 4.40 -47.00 9.02
N ILE A 388 3.36 -46.46 8.40
CA ILE A 388 2.11 -46.09 9.05
C ILE A 388 1.37 -47.35 9.53
N GLU A 389 1.19 -48.35 8.66
CA GLU A 389 0.50 -49.61 9.00
C GLU A 389 1.24 -50.44 10.08
N ALA A 390 2.57 -50.39 10.11
CA ALA A 390 3.38 -51.04 11.14
C ALA A 390 3.47 -50.26 12.47
N GLY A 391 2.97 -49.02 12.53
CA GLY A 391 3.12 -48.15 13.70
C GLY A 391 4.59 -47.77 14.01
N THR A 392 5.49 -47.82 13.03
CA THR A 392 6.90 -47.42 13.22
C THR A 392 7.10 -45.91 13.20
N ILE A 393 6.14 -45.17 12.64
CA ILE A 393 6.05 -43.70 12.69
C ILE A 393 4.66 -43.27 13.18
N ARG A 394 4.59 -42.09 13.80
CA ARG A 394 3.32 -41.44 14.18
C ARG A 394 3.15 -40.16 13.38
N ILE A 395 2.25 -40.19 12.41
CA ILE A 395 1.82 -39.02 11.66
C ILE A 395 0.52 -38.49 12.27
N VAL A 396 0.43 -37.17 12.44
CA VAL A 396 -0.82 -36.43 12.56
C VAL A 396 -0.98 -35.61 11.29
N ALA A 397 -1.94 -36.01 10.47
CA ALA A 397 -2.21 -35.42 9.17
C ALA A 397 -3.45 -34.51 9.21
N GLU A 398 -3.49 -33.53 8.31
CA GLU A 398 -4.68 -32.72 8.03
C GLU A 398 -5.15 -32.90 6.59
N ILE A 399 -6.47 -32.94 6.39
CA ILE A 399 -7.09 -33.09 5.05
C ILE A 399 -8.51 -32.51 5.02
N THR A 400 -8.99 -32.13 3.83
CA THR A 400 -10.40 -31.77 3.60
C THR A 400 -11.27 -33.03 3.36
N PRO A 401 -12.60 -32.99 3.57
CA PRO A 401 -13.46 -34.16 3.33
C PRO A 401 -13.44 -34.64 1.88
N ALA A 402 -13.45 -33.72 0.91
CA ALA A 402 -13.34 -34.06 -0.52
C ALA A 402 -12.00 -34.76 -0.84
N ASN A 403 -10.88 -34.22 -0.34
CA ASN A 403 -9.57 -34.82 -0.58
C ASN A 403 -9.41 -36.16 0.16
N TRP A 404 -10.03 -36.35 1.32
CA TRP A 404 -10.07 -37.65 2.00
C TRP A 404 -10.81 -38.71 1.18
N GLU A 405 -11.97 -38.37 0.60
CA GLU A 405 -12.74 -39.30 -0.24
C GLU A 405 -11.98 -39.66 -1.52
N LEU A 406 -11.35 -38.69 -2.18
CA LEU A 406 -10.45 -38.91 -3.31
C LEU A 406 -9.25 -39.80 -2.95
N LEU A 407 -8.62 -39.54 -1.80
CA LEU A 407 -7.46 -40.27 -1.30
C LEU A 407 -7.79 -41.73 -1.01
N VAL A 408 -8.91 -42.00 -0.32
CA VAL A 408 -9.41 -43.35 -0.06
C VAL A 408 -9.80 -44.05 -1.36
N ALA A 409 -10.42 -43.37 -2.32
CA ALA A 409 -10.76 -43.94 -3.63
C ALA A 409 -9.51 -44.35 -4.44
N LYS A 410 -8.44 -43.55 -4.40
CA LYS A 410 -7.17 -43.84 -5.11
C LYS A 410 -6.22 -44.78 -4.35
N ARG A 411 -6.31 -44.86 -3.01
CA ARG A 411 -5.50 -45.72 -2.12
C ARG A 411 -6.33 -46.20 -0.91
N PRO A 412 -7.18 -47.25 -1.06
CA PRO A 412 -8.05 -47.72 0.02
C PRO A 412 -7.33 -48.12 1.32
N ARG A 413 -6.06 -48.54 1.26
CA ARG A 413 -5.21 -48.86 2.43
C ARG A 413 -5.14 -47.72 3.46
N VAL A 414 -5.22 -46.46 3.02
CA VAL A 414 -5.19 -45.28 3.89
C VAL A 414 -6.33 -45.32 4.92
N GLN A 415 -7.51 -45.84 4.55
CA GLN A 415 -8.67 -45.94 5.44
C GLN A 415 -8.46 -46.92 6.61
N SER A 416 -7.64 -47.96 6.43
CA SER A 416 -7.23 -48.87 7.50
C SER A 416 -6.02 -48.35 8.28
N ALA A 417 -5.05 -47.75 7.59
CA ALA A 417 -3.78 -47.31 8.17
C ALA A 417 -3.96 -46.12 9.16
N LEU A 418 -4.76 -45.12 8.78
CA LEU A 418 -4.96 -43.90 9.57
C LEU A 418 -6.25 -43.92 10.40
N ARG A 419 -6.19 -43.42 11.62
CA ARG A 419 -7.36 -43.06 12.44
C ARG A 419 -7.95 -41.75 11.89
N ALA A 420 -8.99 -41.85 11.06
CA ALA A 420 -9.72 -40.68 10.56
C ALA A 420 -10.62 -40.07 11.64
N LEU A 421 -10.31 -38.85 12.08
CA LEU A 421 -11.06 -38.08 13.07
C LEU A 421 -11.82 -36.96 12.35
N ARG A 422 -13.15 -36.99 12.38
CA ARG A 422 -13.98 -35.97 11.69
C ARG A 422 -14.23 -34.76 12.58
N LEU A 423 -13.93 -33.57 12.05
CA LEU A 423 -14.15 -32.27 12.70
C LEU A 423 -15.12 -31.43 11.86
N VAL A 424 -16.21 -30.99 12.49
CA VAL A 424 -17.29 -30.22 11.83
C VAL A 424 -17.14 -28.71 12.08
N PRO A 425 -17.67 -27.87 11.17
CA PRO A 425 -17.86 -26.44 11.42
C PRO A 425 -18.59 -26.21 12.74
N LEU A 426 -18.20 -25.16 13.46
CA LEU A 426 -18.94 -24.71 14.64
C LEU A 426 -20.28 -24.11 14.25
N SER A 427 -21.25 -24.20 15.16
CA SER A 427 -22.45 -23.36 15.09
C SER A 427 -22.12 -21.90 15.40
N ASP A 428 -23.04 -21.01 15.02
CA ASP A 428 -22.90 -19.56 15.19
C ASP A 428 -22.63 -19.18 16.66
N ALA A 429 -23.43 -19.72 17.58
CA ALA A 429 -23.30 -19.51 19.03
C ALA A 429 -22.14 -20.27 19.69
N GLU A 430 -21.47 -21.19 19.00
CA GLU A 430 -20.15 -21.70 19.41
C GLU A 430 -19.04 -20.78 18.90
N THR A 431 -19.18 -20.25 17.68
CA THR A 431 -18.18 -19.39 17.04
C THR A 431 -18.00 -18.09 17.81
N VAL A 432 -19.09 -17.37 18.14
CA VAL A 432 -19.00 -16.12 18.92
C VAL A 432 -18.43 -16.36 20.33
N ARG A 433 -18.69 -17.53 20.93
CA ARG A 433 -18.03 -17.93 22.19
C ARG A 433 -16.53 -18.20 22.02
N ILE A 434 -16.07 -18.70 20.88
CA ILE A 434 -14.64 -18.76 20.56
C ILE A 434 -14.06 -17.35 20.40
N LEU A 435 -14.72 -16.43 19.69
CA LEU A 435 -14.24 -15.04 19.55
C LEU A 435 -14.07 -14.36 20.92
N SER A 436 -15.05 -14.52 21.80
CA SER A 436 -15.00 -13.98 23.18
C SER A 436 -13.89 -14.64 24.02
N HIS A 437 -13.76 -15.97 23.93
CA HIS A 437 -12.69 -16.71 24.61
C HIS A 437 -11.29 -16.37 24.08
N ALA A 438 -11.17 -16.07 22.77
CA ALA A 438 -9.91 -15.66 22.16
C ALA A 438 -9.44 -14.33 22.75
N LEU A 439 -10.26 -13.29 22.60
CA LEU A 439 -9.97 -11.95 23.11
C LEU A 439 -9.64 -11.95 24.62
N ALA A 440 -10.38 -12.73 25.41
CA ALA A 440 -10.18 -12.83 26.86
C ALA A 440 -8.90 -13.59 27.30
N ASN A 441 -8.23 -14.32 26.41
CA ASN A 441 -7.00 -15.07 26.72
C ASN A 441 -5.77 -14.61 25.91
N ASP A 442 -5.92 -13.60 25.05
CA ASP A 442 -4.87 -13.10 24.16
C ASP A 442 -3.69 -12.42 24.91
N GLY A 443 -3.89 -12.11 26.19
CA GLY A 443 -2.87 -11.48 27.05
C GLY A 443 -2.85 -9.94 26.98
N HIS A 444 -3.59 -9.36 26.04
CA HIS A 444 -3.76 -7.93 25.85
C HIS A 444 -4.98 -7.38 26.62
N ASP A 445 -4.91 -6.14 27.11
CA ASP A 445 -5.99 -5.47 27.86
C ASP A 445 -6.98 -4.78 26.90
N ILE A 446 -7.54 -5.57 25.97
CA ILE A 446 -8.48 -5.12 24.93
C ILE A 446 -9.86 -5.71 25.19
N SER A 447 -10.89 -4.89 25.05
CA SER A 447 -12.29 -5.26 25.34
C SER A 447 -13.26 -4.85 24.21
N THR A 448 -14.36 -5.57 24.08
CA THR A 448 -15.47 -5.19 23.19
C THR A 448 -16.79 -5.82 23.68
N ASP A 449 -17.92 -5.35 23.16
CA ASP A 449 -19.24 -5.89 23.47
C ASP A 449 -19.53 -7.20 22.69
N GLU A 450 -20.29 -8.12 23.29
CA GLU A 450 -20.72 -9.37 22.63
C GLU A 450 -21.50 -9.10 21.32
N ALA A 451 -22.19 -7.95 21.23
CA ALA A 451 -22.84 -7.49 20.01
C ALA A 451 -21.86 -7.19 18.85
N VAL A 452 -20.68 -6.64 19.16
CA VAL A 452 -19.62 -6.40 18.16
C VAL A 452 -19.02 -7.72 17.70
N LEU A 453 -18.85 -8.70 18.60
CA LEU A 453 -18.40 -10.05 18.22
C LEU A 453 -19.41 -10.79 17.33
N GLN A 454 -20.71 -10.60 17.57
CA GLN A 454 -21.78 -11.09 16.69
C GLN A 454 -21.73 -10.40 15.31
N GLU A 455 -21.54 -9.08 15.25
CA GLU A 455 -21.44 -8.35 13.97
C GLU A 455 -20.15 -8.71 13.21
N THR A 456 -19.01 -8.90 13.89
CA THR A 456 -17.76 -9.46 13.33
C THR A 456 -18.00 -10.83 12.69
N PHE A 457 -18.76 -11.70 13.36
CA PHE A 457 -19.10 -13.02 12.84
C PHE A 457 -20.02 -12.94 11.59
N GLU A 458 -21.01 -12.06 11.58
CA GLU A 458 -21.92 -11.85 10.45
C GLU A 458 -21.19 -11.23 9.24
N LEU A 459 -20.34 -10.22 9.47
CA LEU A 459 -19.46 -9.63 8.45
C LEU A 459 -18.49 -10.67 7.87
N ALA A 460 -17.90 -11.52 8.71
CA ALA A 460 -17.06 -12.62 8.26
C ALA A 460 -17.83 -13.68 7.45
N GLN A 461 -19.10 -13.99 7.78
CA GLN A 461 -19.95 -14.84 6.94
C GLN A 461 -20.28 -14.21 5.58
N GLN A 462 -20.54 -12.91 5.54
CA GLN A 462 -20.91 -12.21 4.32
C GLN A 462 -19.71 -12.03 3.38
N PHE A 463 -18.57 -11.60 3.91
CA PHE A 463 -17.42 -11.17 3.13
C PHE A 463 -16.28 -12.20 3.09
N LEU A 464 -16.07 -13.04 4.12
CA LEU A 464 -15.01 -14.06 4.15
C LEU A 464 -15.46 -15.54 4.01
N PRO A 465 -16.62 -15.90 3.38
CA PRO A 465 -17.03 -17.30 3.27
C PRO A 465 -16.22 -18.08 2.22
N GLY A 466 -16.25 -19.41 2.35
CA GLY A 466 -15.27 -20.33 1.76
C GLY A 466 -14.27 -20.82 2.81
N VAL A 467 -14.12 -20.06 3.89
CA VAL A 467 -13.53 -20.50 5.16
C VAL A 467 -14.65 -21.01 6.06
N ALA A 468 -14.50 -22.21 6.64
CA ALA A 468 -15.46 -22.77 7.60
C ALA A 468 -15.23 -22.22 9.01
N GLN A 469 -16.28 -22.20 9.83
CA GLN A 469 -16.22 -21.60 11.16
C GLN A 469 -15.37 -22.43 12.15
N PRO A 470 -14.54 -21.77 12.98
CA PRO A 470 -14.53 -20.32 13.27
C PRO A 470 -13.59 -19.46 12.41
N GLY A 471 -12.79 -20.04 11.51
CA GLY A 471 -11.59 -19.39 10.95
C GLY A 471 -11.81 -18.09 10.20
N GLY A 472 -12.96 -17.91 9.55
CA GLY A 472 -13.29 -16.65 8.86
C GLY A 472 -13.49 -15.48 9.84
N ALA A 473 -14.15 -15.75 10.96
CA ALA A 473 -14.42 -14.75 12.00
C ALA A 473 -13.19 -14.51 12.90
N MET A 474 -12.42 -15.57 13.21
CA MET A 474 -11.14 -15.44 13.91
C MET A 474 -10.18 -14.52 13.17
N ARG A 475 -9.97 -14.74 11.86
CA ARG A 475 -9.09 -13.89 11.03
C ARG A 475 -9.49 -12.42 11.00
N LEU A 476 -10.79 -12.11 11.11
CA LEU A 476 -11.27 -10.73 11.18
C LEU A 476 -11.09 -10.14 12.58
N LEU A 477 -11.31 -10.93 13.64
CA LEU A 477 -11.02 -10.53 15.02
C LEU A 477 -9.53 -10.23 15.21
N GLU A 478 -8.65 -11.16 14.82
CA GLU A 478 -7.18 -11.03 14.88
C GLU A 478 -6.74 -9.72 14.22
N ALA A 479 -7.14 -9.49 12.95
CA ALA A 479 -6.82 -8.26 12.23
C ALA A 479 -7.48 -6.97 12.79
N THR A 480 -8.45 -7.08 13.71
CA THR A 480 -9.03 -5.93 14.44
C THR A 480 -8.28 -5.69 15.75
N VAL A 481 -7.86 -6.74 16.45
CA VAL A 481 -7.01 -6.67 17.65
C VAL A 481 -5.63 -6.13 17.30
N ASP A 482 -5.00 -6.61 16.22
CA ASP A 482 -3.72 -6.08 15.71
C ASP A 482 -3.80 -4.55 15.46
N ALA A 483 -4.85 -4.10 14.78
CA ALA A 483 -5.08 -2.68 14.49
C ALA A 483 -5.38 -1.84 15.74
N ALA A 484 -6.05 -2.42 16.75
CA ALA A 484 -6.25 -1.78 18.04
C ALA A 484 -4.92 -1.67 18.82
N LEU A 485 -4.05 -2.68 18.76
CA LEU A 485 -2.72 -2.64 19.36
C LEU A 485 -1.80 -1.61 18.68
N GLU A 486 -1.80 -1.54 17.34
CA GLU A 486 -1.04 -0.53 16.59
C GLU A 486 -1.49 0.92 16.87
N SER A 487 -2.72 1.11 17.35
CA SER A 487 -3.31 2.41 17.70
C SER A 487 -3.38 2.71 19.21
N GLU A 488 -2.74 1.88 20.04
CA GLU A 488 -2.76 1.94 21.52
C GLU A 488 -4.18 1.92 22.13
N ALA A 489 -5.16 1.33 21.44
CA ALA A 489 -6.55 1.26 21.88
C ALA A 489 -6.80 0.08 22.84
N THR A 490 -7.62 0.31 23.88
CA THR A 490 -8.05 -0.70 24.87
C THR A 490 -9.47 -1.24 24.63
N ALA A 491 -10.13 -0.75 23.58
CA ALA A 491 -11.40 -1.29 23.08
C ALA A 491 -11.58 -0.96 21.59
N PHE A 492 -12.40 -1.74 20.90
CA PHE A 492 -12.77 -1.53 19.49
C PHE A 492 -14.28 -1.72 19.27
N ASP A 493 -14.83 -1.07 18.24
CA ASP A 493 -16.24 -1.17 17.84
C ASP A 493 -16.44 -1.67 16.38
N THR A 494 -17.70 -1.76 15.95
CA THR A 494 -18.10 -2.16 14.59
C THR A 494 -17.36 -1.41 13.47
N GLY A 495 -17.06 -0.12 13.68
CA GLY A 495 -16.35 0.74 12.73
C GLY A 495 -14.90 0.30 12.53
N ASP A 496 -14.24 -0.16 13.59
CA ASP A 496 -12.88 -0.71 13.54
C ASP A 496 -12.88 -2.07 12.84
N VAL A 497 -13.84 -2.94 13.17
CA VAL A 497 -14.05 -4.23 12.46
C VAL A 497 -14.28 -4.02 10.96
N LEU A 498 -15.07 -3.01 10.58
CA LEU A 498 -15.28 -2.63 9.18
C LEU A 498 -14.01 -2.06 8.52
N ALA A 499 -13.16 -1.36 9.27
CA ALA A 499 -11.87 -0.86 8.78
C ALA A 499 -10.88 -2.01 8.52
N SER A 500 -10.72 -2.94 9.46
CA SER A 500 -9.89 -4.13 9.26
C SER A 500 -10.44 -5.05 8.16
N LEU A 501 -11.76 -5.15 7.99
CA LEU A 501 -12.37 -5.81 6.84
C LEU A 501 -12.05 -5.11 5.50
N ALA A 502 -12.03 -3.77 5.48
CA ALA A 502 -11.60 -2.99 4.31
C ALA A 502 -10.14 -3.28 3.94
N VAL A 503 -9.24 -3.41 4.92
CA VAL A 503 -7.84 -3.80 4.69
C VAL A 503 -7.73 -5.24 4.17
N LEU A 504 -8.39 -6.21 4.81
CA LEU A 504 -8.34 -7.63 4.40
C LEU A 504 -8.89 -7.87 2.99
N SER A 505 -10.03 -7.26 2.66
CA SER A 505 -10.70 -7.41 1.37
C SER A 505 -10.18 -6.48 0.28
N GLY A 506 -9.59 -5.35 0.64
CA GLY A 506 -9.31 -4.23 -0.26
C GLY A 506 -10.55 -3.44 -0.69
N LEU A 507 -11.76 -3.80 -0.24
CA LEU A 507 -12.98 -3.06 -0.56
C LEU A 507 -12.95 -1.69 0.12
N PRO A 508 -13.22 -0.58 -0.61
CA PRO A 508 -13.39 0.73 0.02
C PRO A 508 -14.39 0.68 1.17
N LEU A 509 -14.05 1.29 2.30
CA LEU A 509 -14.92 1.34 3.49
C LEU A 509 -16.30 1.97 3.19
N ALA A 510 -16.38 2.84 2.18
CA ALA A 510 -17.64 3.39 1.66
C ALA A 510 -18.53 2.36 0.94
N LEU A 511 -18.00 1.21 0.48
CA LEU A 511 -18.80 0.08 -0.01
C LEU A 511 -19.28 -0.82 1.14
N LEU A 512 -18.41 -1.07 2.13
CA LEU A 512 -18.70 -1.97 3.26
C LEU A 512 -19.68 -1.38 4.27
N ASP A 513 -19.48 -0.13 4.70
CA ASP A 513 -20.31 0.50 5.73
C ASP A 513 -21.66 0.97 5.14
N PRO A 514 -22.81 0.37 5.52
CA PRO A 514 -24.13 0.75 4.98
C PRO A 514 -24.57 2.15 5.40
N LYS A 515 -23.97 2.73 6.44
CA LYS A 515 -24.29 4.08 6.96
C LYS A 515 -23.59 5.18 6.14
N ARG A 516 -22.51 4.86 5.42
CA ARG A 516 -21.77 5.82 4.56
C ARG A 516 -22.38 5.87 3.15
N PRO A 517 -22.64 7.07 2.59
CA PRO A 517 -22.96 7.22 1.17
C PRO A 517 -21.72 6.96 0.31
N LEU A 518 -21.94 6.74 -0.99
CA LEU A 518 -20.90 6.66 -2.03
C LEU A 518 -21.16 7.76 -3.07
N ASP A 519 -20.19 8.65 -3.28
CA ASP A 519 -20.27 9.68 -4.31
C ASP A 519 -19.93 9.08 -5.68
N LEU A 520 -20.94 8.88 -6.53
CA LEU A 520 -20.77 8.27 -7.85
C LEU A 520 -20.01 9.17 -8.84
N ASP A 521 -19.95 10.48 -8.60
CA ASP A 521 -19.20 11.42 -9.44
C ASP A 521 -17.71 11.42 -9.07
N GLU A 522 -17.38 11.27 -7.78
CA GLU A 522 -16.01 10.98 -7.33
C GLU A 522 -15.51 9.64 -7.90
N VAL A 523 -16.31 8.57 -7.83
CA VAL A 523 -15.96 7.27 -8.45
C VAL A 523 -15.75 7.43 -9.96
N ARG A 524 -16.65 8.13 -10.67
CA ARG A 524 -16.48 8.37 -12.12
C ARG A 524 -15.20 9.16 -12.43
N GLY A 525 -14.85 10.13 -11.58
CA GLY A 525 -13.59 10.88 -11.67
C GLY A 525 -12.35 9.99 -11.56
N PHE A 526 -12.32 9.07 -10.58
CA PHE A 526 -11.22 8.12 -10.39
C PHE A 526 -10.97 7.25 -11.65
N PHE A 527 -12.03 6.80 -12.32
CA PHE A 527 -11.90 6.04 -13.55
C PHE A 527 -11.46 6.91 -14.74
N ASN A 528 -12.04 8.11 -14.91
CA ASN A 528 -11.73 9.00 -16.03
C ASN A 528 -10.28 9.54 -16.00
N GLU A 529 -9.66 9.70 -14.82
CA GLU A 529 -8.22 10.04 -14.66
C GLU A 529 -7.27 9.00 -15.31
N ARG A 530 -7.72 7.74 -15.37
CA ARG A 530 -6.92 6.59 -15.84
C ARG A 530 -7.33 6.12 -17.24
N VAL A 531 -8.62 6.18 -17.57
CA VAL A 531 -9.21 5.61 -18.78
C VAL A 531 -9.77 6.72 -19.69
N LEU A 532 -8.91 7.27 -20.52
CA LEU A 532 -9.25 8.36 -21.45
C LEU A 532 -10.28 7.91 -22.50
N GLY A 533 -11.27 8.76 -22.79
CA GLY A 533 -12.14 8.65 -23.97
C GLY A 533 -13.08 7.44 -24.03
N GLN A 534 -13.36 6.74 -22.93
CA GLN A 534 -14.27 5.58 -22.89
C GLN A 534 -15.41 5.77 -21.88
N GLU A 535 -15.99 6.97 -21.82
CA GLU A 535 -16.96 7.42 -20.80
C GLU A 535 -18.17 6.48 -20.63
N HIS A 536 -18.74 5.95 -21.73
CA HIS A 536 -19.84 4.98 -21.67
C HIS A 536 -19.43 3.66 -21.00
N ALA A 537 -18.18 3.20 -21.21
CA ALA A 537 -17.67 2.01 -20.53
C ALA A 537 -17.44 2.28 -19.04
N VAL A 538 -16.91 3.46 -18.69
CA VAL A 538 -16.76 3.88 -17.28
C VAL A 538 -18.13 3.99 -16.58
N GLY A 539 -19.12 4.65 -17.21
CA GLY A 539 -20.45 4.79 -16.64
C GLY A 539 -21.10 3.46 -16.25
N ALA A 540 -21.04 2.46 -17.14
CA ALA A 540 -21.57 1.13 -16.88
C ALA A 540 -20.81 0.34 -15.78
N ILE A 541 -19.54 0.69 -15.50
CA ILE A 541 -18.81 0.19 -14.34
C ILE A 541 -19.30 0.88 -13.06
N VAL A 542 -19.46 2.21 -13.07
CA VAL A 542 -19.99 2.99 -11.94
C VAL A 542 -21.41 2.52 -11.56
N ASP A 543 -22.28 2.26 -12.55
CA ASP A 543 -23.62 1.70 -12.34
C ASP A 543 -23.58 0.36 -11.58
N ARG A 544 -22.61 -0.52 -11.91
CA ARG A 544 -22.49 -1.80 -11.21
C ARG A 544 -21.89 -1.66 -9.81
N ILE A 545 -20.98 -0.71 -9.59
CA ILE A 545 -20.48 -0.38 -8.26
C ILE A 545 -21.63 0.15 -7.38
N ALA A 546 -22.54 0.96 -7.94
CA ALA A 546 -23.75 1.40 -7.24
C ALA A 546 -24.69 0.24 -6.88
N LEU A 547 -24.88 -0.74 -7.78
CA LEU A 547 -25.66 -1.96 -7.48
C LEU A 547 -25.03 -2.82 -6.38
N VAL A 548 -23.70 -2.94 -6.35
CA VAL A 548 -22.97 -3.64 -5.28
C VAL A 548 -23.14 -2.89 -3.95
N LYS A 549 -22.95 -1.56 -3.94
CA LYS A 549 -23.17 -0.71 -2.75
C LYS A 549 -24.59 -0.80 -2.19
N ALA A 550 -25.58 -0.93 -3.07
CA ALA A 550 -26.99 -1.07 -2.69
C ALA A 550 -27.40 -2.50 -2.28
N GLY A 551 -26.51 -3.49 -2.38
CA GLY A 551 -26.83 -4.89 -2.12
C GLY A 551 -27.81 -5.52 -3.13
N LEU A 552 -27.93 -4.94 -4.33
CA LEU A 552 -28.91 -5.33 -5.35
C LEU A 552 -28.37 -6.33 -6.39
N THR A 553 -27.13 -6.82 -6.20
CA THR A 553 -26.53 -7.89 -7.01
C THR A 553 -26.94 -9.27 -6.51
N ASP A 554 -27.08 -10.23 -7.44
CA ASP A 554 -27.34 -11.63 -7.13
C ASP A 554 -26.20 -12.27 -6.30
N PRO A 555 -26.44 -12.71 -5.05
CA PRO A 555 -25.41 -13.27 -4.16
C PRO A 555 -24.97 -14.70 -4.49
N THR A 556 -25.53 -15.29 -5.56
CA THR A 556 -25.09 -16.58 -6.12
C THR A 556 -24.09 -16.41 -7.28
N ARG A 557 -24.04 -15.23 -7.89
CA ARG A 557 -23.22 -14.93 -9.09
C ARG A 557 -21.98 -14.07 -8.77
N PRO A 558 -21.02 -13.90 -9.70
CA PRO A 558 -19.92 -12.94 -9.56
C PRO A 558 -20.41 -11.49 -9.39
N LEU A 559 -19.60 -10.63 -8.75
CA LEU A 559 -19.94 -9.21 -8.53
C LEU A 559 -20.20 -8.45 -9.83
N GLY A 560 -19.69 -8.92 -10.97
CA GLY A 560 -20.11 -8.52 -12.31
C GLY A 560 -19.46 -9.37 -13.39
N VAL A 561 -20.16 -9.62 -14.50
CA VAL A 561 -19.60 -10.28 -15.70
C VAL A 561 -19.69 -9.33 -16.89
N PHE A 562 -18.54 -8.86 -17.38
CA PHE A 562 -18.43 -7.85 -18.43
C PHE A 562 -17.71 -8.36 -19.67
N LEU A 563 -18.11 -7.89 -20.87
CA LEU A 563 -17.38 -8.15 -22.11
C LEU A 563 -16.95 -6.84 -22.78
N PHE A 564 -15.65 -6.59 -22.81
CA PHE A 564 -15.00 -5.39 -23.36
C PHE A 564 -14.61 -5.64 -24.83
N VAL A 565 -15.30 -5.01 -25.77
CA VAL A 565 -15.21 -5.28 -27.21
C VAL A 565 -14.67 -4.06 -27.96
N GLY A 566 -13.61 -4.23 -28.75
CA GLY A 566 -13.08 -3.15 -29.58
C GLY A 566 -11.64 -3.40 -30.06
N PRO A 567 -11.00 -2.46 -30.76
CA PRO A 567 -9.62 -2.60 -31.24
C PRO A 567 -8.59 -2.83 -30.13
N THR A 568 -7.40 -3.32 -30.49
CA THR A 568 -6.27 -3.40 -29.54
C THR A 568 -5.78 -2.00 -29.15
N GLY A 569 -5.24 -1.85 -27.94
CA GLY A 569 -4.63 -0.57 -27.51
C GLY A 569 -5.61 0.57 -27.21
N THR A 570 -6.90 0.27 -26.95
CA THR A 570 -7.99 1.23 -26.66
C THR A 570 -8.34 1.40 -25.18
N GLY A 571 -7.53 0.84 -24.27
CA GLY A 571 -7.73 0.97 -22.81
C GLY A 571 -8.51 -0.17 -22.12
N LYS A 572 -8.98 -1.21 -22.84
CA LYS A 572 -9.70 -2.38 -22.28
C LYS A 572 -9.03 -2.97 -21.01
N THR A 573 -7.74 -3.29 -21.11
CA THR A 573 -6.92 -3.81 -20.00
C THR A 573 -6.74 -2.79 -18.87
N GLU A 574 -6.72 -1.49 -19.19
CA GLU A 574 -6.49 -0.42 -18.22
C GLU A 574 -7.73 -0.13 -17.37
N LEU A 575 -8.94 -0.24 -17.96
CA LEU A 575 -10.18 -0.21 -17.20
C LEU A 575 -10.27 -1.39 -16.22
N ALA A 576 -9.82 -2.58 -16.61
CA ALA A 576 -9.77 -3.75 -15.73
C ALA A 576 -8.78 -3.58 -14.56
N LYS A 577 -7.57 -3.05 -14.80
CA LYS A 577 -6.62 -2.67 -13.73
C LYS A 577 -7.19 -1.60 -12.80
N THR A 578 -7.79 -0.56 -13.37
CA THR A 578 -8.37 0.56 -12.62
C THR A 578 -9.51 0.07 -11.73
N LEU A 579 -10.31 -0.87 -12.23
CA LEU A 579 -11.37 -1.53 -11.47
C LEU A 579 -10.81 -2.37 -10.31
N ALA A 580 -9.69 -3.08 -10.50
CA ALA A 580 -9.01 -3.78 -9.42
C ALA A 580 -8.44 -2.81 -8.36
N GLN A 581 -7.85 -1.69 -8.81
CA GLN A 581 -7.35 -0.65 -7.91
C GLN A 581 -8.47 0.02 -7.10
N PHE A 582 -9.63 0.29 -7.72
CA PHE A 582 -10.78 0.87 -7.01
C PHE A 582 -11.45 -0.11 -6.06
N MET A 583 -11.81 -1.30 -6.55
CA MET A 583 -12.62 -2.27 -5.80
C MET A 583 -11.83 -3.05 -4.75
N PHE A 584 -10.53 -3.24 -4.94
CA PHE A 584 -9.71 -4.14 -4.13
C PHE A 584 -8.37 -3.48 -3.69
N GLY A 585 -8.31 -2.15 -3.72
CA GLY A 585 -7.19 -1.32 -3.26
C GLY A 585 -5.92 -1.34 -4.13
N SER A 586 -5.73 -2.36 -4.96
CA SER A 586 -4.50 -2.54 -5.74
C SER A 586 -4.74 -3.16 -7.12
N ALA A 587 -4.02 -2.64 -8.12
CA ALA A 587 -3.95 -3.24 -9.45
C ALA A 587 -3.30 -4.65 -9.46
N SER A 588 -2.63 -5.08 -8.37
CA SER A 588 -2.13 -6.46 -8.20
C SER A 588 -3.25 -7.48 -7.96
N ARG A 589 -4.46 -7.05 -7.57
CA ARG A 589 -5.66 -7.90 -7.46
C ARG A 589 -6.30 -8.21 -8.83
N LEU A 590 -5.57 -8.00 -9.93
CA LEU A 590 -5.97 -8.34 -11.30
C LEU A 590 -5.37 -9.70 -11.71
N VAL A 591 -6.16 -10.77 -11.64
CA VAL A 591 -5.80 -12.10 -12.14
C VAL A 591 -6.01 -12.13 -13.65
N ARG A 592 -4.93 -11.97 -14.44
CA ARG A 592 -4.98 -11.94 -15.91
C ARG A 592 -4.60 -13.29 -16.53
N LEU A 593 -5.40 -13.74 -17.50
CA LEU A 593 -5.17 -14.92 -18.32
C LEU A 593 -5.27 -14.55 -19.81
N ASP A 594 -4.32 -15.00 -20.63
CA ASP A 594 -4.38 -14.86 -22.09
C ASP A 594 -5.07 -16.08 -22.68
N MET A 595 -6.26 -15.89 -23.28
CA MET A 595 -7.06 -16.98 -23.84
C MET A 595 -6.44 -17.57 -25.12
N SER A 596 -5.40 -16.95 -25.67
CA SER A 596 -4.59 -17.53 -26.75
C SER A 596 -3.79 -18.76 -26.28
N GLU A 597 -3.47 -18.88 -25.00
CA GLU A 597 -2.89 -20.10 -24.44
C GLU A 597 -3.91 -21.24 -24.32
N PHE A 598 -5.21 -20.93 -24.40
CA PHE A 598 -6.31 -21.87 -24.11
C PHE A 598 -7.04 -22.38 -25.37
N GLN A 599 -6.34 -22.39 -26.51
CA GLN A 599 -6.85 -22.79 -27.82
C GLN A 599 -7.13 -24.30 -27.99
N THR A 600 -6.56 -25.18 -27.16
CA THR A 600 -6.77 -26.65 -27.26
C THR A 600 -7.55 -27.20 -26.05
N PRO A 601 -8.29 -28.33 -26.18
CA PRO A 601 -9.03 -28.90 -25.04
C PRO A 601 -8.16 -29.26 -23.83
N GLU A 602 -6.89 -29.64 -24.07
CA GLU A 602 -5.93 -30.06 -23.04
C GLU A 602 -5.44 -28.87 -22.20
N SER A 603 -5.51 -27.65 -22.74
CA SER A 603 -5.18 -26.43 -21.99
C SER A 603 -6.13 -26.18 -20.80
N LEU A 604 -7.36 -26.71 -20.86
CA LEU A 604 -8.38 -26.63 -19.80
C LEU A 604 -7.85 -27.15 -18.46
N GLU A 605 -6.92 -28.11 -18.50
CA GLU A 605 -6.31 -28.68 -17.30
C GLU A 605 -5.62 -27.61 -16.45
N ARG A 606 -4.89 -26.66 -17.07
CA ARG A 606 -4.16 -25.58 -16.38
C ARG A 606 -5.07 -24.59 -15.63
N LEU A 607 -6.35 -24.49 -16.01
CA LEU A 607 -7.34 -23.70 -15.26
C LEU A 607 -7.89 -24.46 -14.03
N LEU A 608 -7.85 -25.79 -14.07
CA LEU A 608 -8.42 -26.70 -13.08
C LEU A 608 -7.38 -27.32 -12.14
N THR A 609 -6.09 -27.07 -12.36
CA THR A 609 -5.03 -27.40 -11.40
C THR A 609 -5.02 -26.41 -10.23
N ASP A 610 -4.58 -26.90 -9.07
CA ASP A 610 -4.34 -26.13 -7.84
C ASP A 610 -2.87 -26.23 -7.41
N SER A 611 -2.04 -26.86 -8.25
CA SER A 611 -0.65 -27.23 -7.98
C SER A 611 0.28 -26.03 -8.13
N SER A 612 1.16 -25.84 -7.16
CA SER A 612 2.28 -24.90 -7.20
C SER A 612 3.51 -25.45 -7.96
N LEU A 613 3.43 -26.66 -8.54
CA LEU A 613 4.57 -27.39 -9.10
C LEU A 613 4.82 -27.17 -10.60
N ASP A 614 3.92 -26.50 -11.32
CA ASP A 614 4.14 -26.12 -12.72
C ASP A 614 4.74 -24.70 -12.79
N GLU A 615 6.02 -24.57 -13.18
CA GLU A 615 6.69 -23.27 -13.38
C GLU A 615 6.10 -22.42 -14.53
N THR A 616 5.08 -22.93 -15.23
CA THR A 616 4.56 -22.38 -16.49
C THR A 616 3.09 -21.98 -16.45
N GLY A 617 2.78 -20.98 -15.62
CA GLY A 617 1.59 -20.13 -15.77
C GLY A 617 0.57 -20.19 -14.62
N ALA A 618 -0.21 -19.11 -14.48
CA ALA A 618 -1.08 -18.91 -13.33
C ALA A 618 -2.31 -19.84 -13.33
N ALA A 619 -2.35 -20.76 -12.38
CA ALA A 619 -3.54 -21.54 -12.06
C ALA A 619 -4.65 -20.63 -11.49
N LEU A 620 -5.69 -20.36 -12.28
CA LEU A 620 -6.82 -19.50 -11.93
C LEU A 620 -7.42 -19.83 -10.56
N ILE A 621 -7.61 -21.12 -10.30
CA ILE A 621 -8.17 -21.63 -9.05
C ILE A 621 -7.28 -21.28 -7.85
N ALA A 622 -5.96 -21.45 -7.95
CA ALA A 622 -5.04 -21.12 -6.86
C ALA A 622 -4.97 -19.60 -6.61
N SER A 623 -5.00 -18.78 -7.67
CA SER A 623 -5.05 -17.32 -7.56
C SER A 623 -6.32 -16.83 -6.86
N VAL A 624 -7.50 -17.32 -7.25
CA VAL A 624 -8.78 -16.88 -6.66
C VAL A 624 -9.00 -17.46 -5.26
N ARG A 625 -8.41 -18.63 -4.92
CA ARG A 625 -8.38 -19.15 -3.54
C ARG A 625 -7.54 -18.28 -2.60
N ARG A 626 -6.40 -17.78 -3.09
CA ARG A 626 -5.52 -16.87 -2.32
C ARG A 626 -6.15 -15.48 -2.18
N ASP A 627 -6.72 -14.97 -3.27
CA ASP A 627 -7.23 -13.61 -3.41
C ASP A 627 -8.68 -13.61 -3.95
N PRO A 628 -9.70 -13.96 -3.13
CA PRO A 628 -11.10 -14.03 -3.58
C PRO A 628 -11.69 -12.67 -4.00
N PHE A 629 -11.12 -11.59 -3.48
CA PHE A 629 -11.44 -10.20 -3.83
C PHE A 629 -10.52 -9.74 -4.97
N SER A 630 -10.92 -10.04 -6.21
CA SER A 630 -10.08 -9.84 -7.38
C SER A 630 -10.87 -9.56 -8.66
N VAL A 631 -10.22 -8.89 -9.62
CA VAL A 631 -10.73 -8.80 -11.00
C VAL A 631 -10.10 -9.94 -11.80
N VAL A 632 -10.91 -10.79 -12.40
CA VAL A 632 -10.46 -11.87 -13.28
C VAL A 632 -10.57 -11.38 -14.73
N LEU A 633 -9.42 -11.18 -15.39
CA LEU A 633 -9.33 -10.68 -16.75
C LEU A 633 -9.01 -11.81 -17.74
N LEU A 634 -9.98 -12.16 -18.58
CA LEU A 634 -9.87 -13.15 -19.64
C LEU A 634 -9.63 -12.44 -20.97
N ASP A 635 -8.37 -12.31 -21.38
CA ASP A 635 -7.96 -11.51 -22.53
C ASP A 635 -8.09 -12.30 -23.85
N GLU A 636 -8.66 -11.68 -24.89
CA GLU A 636 -8.93 -12.27 -26.23
C GLU A 636 -9.79 -13.55 -26.20
N PHE A 637 -10.92 -13.54 -25.49
CA PHE A 637 -11.74 -14.73 -25.21
C PHE A 637 -12.27 -15.47 -26.45
N GLU A 638 -12.37 -14.82 -27.63
CA GLU A 638 -12.69 -15.51 -28.89
C GLU A 638 -11.65 -16.56 -29.33
N LYS A 639 -10.47 -16.60 -28.69
CA LYS A 639 -9.41 -17.60 -28.95
C LYS A 639 -9.57 -18.89 -28.13
N ALA A 640 -10.27 -18.86 -27.00
CA ALA A 640 -10.40 -20.02 -26.12
C ALA A 640 -11.18 -21.16 -26.81
N SER A 641 -10.79 -22.40 -26.51
CA SER A 641 -11.51 -23.59 -27.00
C SER A 641 -12.93 -23.70 -26.41
N PRO A 642 -13.90 -24.31 -27.12
CA PRO A 642 -15.28 -24.41 -26.62
C PRO A 642 -15.45 -25.02 -25.21
N PRO A 643 -14.68 -26.05 -24.77
CA PRO A 643 -14.76 -26.55 -23.40
C PRO A 643 -14.41 -25.50 -22.33
N VAL A 644 -13.58 -24.52 -22.66
CA VAL A 644 -13.26 -23.39 -21.76
C VAL A 644 -14.45 -22.42 -21.68
N TRP A 645 -15.20 -22.22 -22.77
CA TRP A 645 -16.44 -21.43 -22.74
C TRP A 645 -17.52 -22.13 -21.91
N ASP A 646 -17.65 -23.44 -22.08
CA ASP A 646 -18.62 -24.27 -21.37
C ASP A 646 -18.28 -24.33 -19.85
N LEU A 647 -16.99 -24.28 -19.48
CA LEU A 647 -16.53 -24.07 -18.08
C LEU A 647 -16.92 -22.69 -17.55
N PHE A 648 -16.63 -21.62 -18.29
CA PHE A 648 -16.89 -20.25 -17.79
C PHE A 648 -18.39 -19.91 -17.71
N LEU A 649 -19.25 -20.56 -18.51
CA LEU A 649 -20.71 -20.49 -18.32
C LEU A 649 -21.12 -20.88 -16.90
N GLN A 650 -20.56 -21.96 -16.35
CA GLN A 650 -20.84 -22.38 -14.96
C GLN A 650 -20.39 -21.30 -13.96
N VAL A 651 -19.22 -20.69 -14.18
CA VAL A 651 -18.70 -19.62 -13.31
C VAL A 651 -19.58 -18.36 -13.35
N PHE A 652 -20.23 -18.06 -14.48
CA PHE A 652 -21.10 -16.88 -14.63
C PHE A 652 -22.51 -17.09 -14.05
N ASP A 653 -22.96 -18.34 -13.93
CA ASP A 653 -24.28 -18.71 -13.38
C ASP A 653 -24.23 -19.11 -11.90
N ASP A 654 -23.31 -19.99 -11.50
CA ASP A 654 -23.21 -20.52 -10.12
C ASP A 654 -22.18 -19.78 -9.24
N GLY A 655 -21.40 -18.86 -9.84
CA GLY A 655 -20.33 -18.14 -9.16
C GLY A 655 -19.21 -19.04 -8.61
N ARG A 656 -19.08 -20.27 -9.12
CA ARG A 656 -18.24 -21.34 -8.54
C ARG A 656 -17.54 -22.16 -9.62
N LEU A 657 -16.38 -22.71 -9.28
CA LEU A 657 -15.63 -23.64 -10.12
C LEU A 657 -15.05 -24.78 -9.28
N THR A 658 -15.29 -26.03 -9.68
CA THR A 658 -14.80 -27.21 -8.96
C THR A 658 -13.55 -27.77 -9.62
N ASP A 659 -12.49 -27.99 -8.84
CA ASP A 659 -11.24 -28.56 -9.33
C ASP A 659 -11.29 -30.08 -9.51
N ARG A 660 -10.21 -30.65 -10.07
CA ARG A 660 -10.06 -32.09 -10.31
C ARG A 660 -10.01 -32.95 -9.03
N ALA A 661 -9.92 -32.34 -7.85
CA ALA A 661 -10.00 -33.01 -6.56
C ALA A 661 -11.37 -32.85 -5.88
N GLY A 662 -12.34 -32.21 -6.54
CA GLY A 662 -13.69 -31.97 -6.01
C GLY A 662 -13.81 -30.74 -5.11
N ARG A 663 -12.73 -29.96 -4.94
CA ARG A 663 -12.76 -28.74 -4.12
C ARG A 663 -13.32 -27.58 -4.93
N THR A 664 -14.26 -26.85 -4.36
CA THR A 664 -14.97 -25.76 -5.06
C THR A 664 -14.39 -24.40 -4.68
N THR A 665 -13.96 -23.64 -5.69
CA THR A 665 -13.50 -22.26 -5.58
C THR A 665 -14.67 -21.30 -5.76
N ASP A 666 -14.68 -20.19 -5.02
CA ASP A 666 -15.76 -19.21 -4.99
C ASP A 666 -15.38 -17.92 -5.72
N PHE A 667 -16.10 -17.61 -6.80
CA PHE A 667 -15.91 -16.42 -7.66
C PHE A 667 -16.96 -15.33 -7.36
N ARG A 668 -17.83 -15.50 -6.37
CA ARG A 668 -18.92 -14.54 -6.05
C ARG A 668 -18.42 -13.19 -5.53
N ARG A 669 -17.13 -13.09 -5.15
CA ARG A 669 -16.41 -11.85 -4.80
C ARG A 669 -15.56 -11.28 -5.95
N CYS A 670 -15.44 -12.00 -7.06
CA CYS A 670 -14.70 -11.54 -8.22
C CYS A 670 -15.57 -10.65 -9.11
N ILE A 671 -14.95 -9.69 -9.80
CA ILE A 671 -15.51 -9.14 -11.04
C ILE A 671 -14.81 -9.82 -12.22
N ILE A 672 -15.56 -10.38 -13.15
CA ILE A 672 -15.02 -11.04 -14.33
C ILE A 672 -15.12 -10.10 -15.53
N VAL A 673 -13.97 -9.83 -16.15
CA VAL A 673 -13.86 -9.02 -17.36
C VAL A 673 -13.31 -9.88 -18.47
N LEU A 674 -14.07 -10.03 -19.54
CA LEU A 674 -13.64 -10.65 -20.79
C LEU A 674 -13.22 -9.55 -21.75
N THR A 675 -12.14 -9.72 -22.50
CA THR A 675 -11.84 -8.85 -23.65
C THR A 675 -12.05 -9.58 -24.96
N SER A 676 -12.42 -8.82 -25.99
CA SER A 676 -12.49 -9.33 -27.35
C SER A 676 -12.01 -8.30 -28.36
N ASN A 677 -11.33 -8.75 -29.41
CA ASN A 677 -10.94 -7.94 -30.57
C ASN A 677 -11.93 -8.08 -31.74
N VAL A 678 -12.99 -8.87 -31.57
CA VAL A 678 -14.10 -9.01 -32.53
C VAL A 678 -14.68 -7.64 -32.91
N GLY A 679 -14.89 -7.42 -34.21
CA GLY A 679 -15.39 -6.16 -34.77
C GLY A 679 -14.30 -5.19 -35.25
N SER A 680 -13.05 -5.33 -34.81
CA SER A 680 -11.92 -4.49 -35.28
C SER A 680 -11.75 -4.48 -36.81
N ALA A 681 -11.91 -5.64 -37.47
CA ALA A 681 -11.78 -5.77 -38.92
C ALA A 681 -12.92 -5.12 -39.75
N LEU A 682 -13.97 -4.58 -39.12
CA LEU A 682 -15.06 -3.89 -39.82
C LEU A 682 -14.70 -2.45 -40.23
N GLN A 683 -13.57 -1.91 -39.76
CA GLN A 683 -13.29 -0.47 -39.75
C GLN A 683 -12.74 0.11 -41.06
N TYR A 684 -12.41 -0.71 -42.07
CA TYR A 684 -11.66 -0.26 -43.26
C TYR A 684 -12.17 -0.81 -44.61
N GLY A 685 -13.48 -0.98 -44.75
CA GLY A 685 -14.12 -1.27 -46.05
C GLY A 685 -14.80 -0.03 -46.64
N PRO A 686 -14.44 0.44 -47.86
CA PRO A 686 -15.21 1.49 -48.52
C PRO A 686 -16.60 0.96 -48.90
N THR A 687 -17.65 1.56 -48.34
CA THR A 687 -19.03 1.12 -48.54
C THR A 687 -19.49 1.36 -49.99
N LEU A 688 -19.39 0.33 -50.83
CA LEU A 688 -19.88 0.32 -52.20
C LEU A 688 -21.42 0.23 -52.24
N GLY A 689 -22.09 1.31 -51.83
CA GLY A 689 -23.54 1.46 -51.83
C GLY A 689 -23.97 2.93 -51.73
N PHE A 690 -25.09 3.28 -52.36
CA PHE A 690 -25.64 4.64 -52.37
C PHE A 690 -26.43 4.96 -51.08
N SER A 691 -25.73 5.09 -49.96
CA SER A 691 -26.26 5.68 -48.71
C SER A 691 -25.44 6.90 -48.33
N THR A 692 -26.10 7.96 -47.85
CA THR A 692 -25.49 9.24 -47.45
C THR A 692 -25.26 9.32 -45.94
N ASP A 693 -24.89 8.19 -45.32
CA ASP A 693 -24.55 8.11 -43.90
C ASP A 693 -23.02 8.23 -43.76
N GLU A 694 -22.55 8.91 -42.70
CA GLU A 694 -21.12 9.07 -42.44
C GLU A 694 -20.42 7.74 -42.14
N PRO A 695 -19.11 7.58 -42.46
CA PRO A 695 -18.35 6.36 -42.17
C PRO A 695 -18.06 6.20 -40.66
N GLY A 696 -19.09 5.85 -39.89
CA GLY A 696 -19.09 5.75 -38.43
C GLY A 696 -18.98 4.32 -37.89
N PHE A 697 -18.55 4.21 -36.62
CA PHE A 697 -18.50 2.94 -35.88
C PHE A 697 -19.88 2.62 -35.28
N HIS A 698 -20.74 1.89 -36.03
CA HIS A 698 -22.09 1.56 -35.58
C HIS A 698 -22.13 0.34 -34.65
N ALA A 699 -22.77 0.50 -33.49
CA ALA A 699 -22.93 -0.57 -32.48
C ALA A 699 -23.64 -1.83 -33.05
N SER A 700 -24.54 -1.66 -34.01
CA SER A 700 -25.24 -2.76 -34.71
C SER A 700 -24.32 -3.68 -35.51
N ASP A 701 -23.17 -3.17 -35.99
CA ASP A 701 -22.18 -3.99 -36.71
C ASP A 701 -21.30 -4.78 -35.74
N VAL A 702 -21.00 -4.19 -34.57
CA VAL A 702 -20.34 -4.89 -33.45
C VAL A 702 -21.24 -6.02 -32.92
N GLU A 703 -22.53 -5.76 -32.70
CA GLU A 703 -23.49 -6.80 -32.29
C GLU A 703 -23.54 -7.95 -33.31
N ARG A 704 -23.56 -7.63 -34.60
CA ARG A 704 -23.54 -8.63 -35.69
C ARG A 704 -22.23 -9.42 -35.74
N ALA A 705 -21.11 -8.83 -35.35
CA ALA A 705 -19.83 -9.54 -35.21
C ALA A 705 -19.82 -10.45 -33.97
N LEU A 706 -20.32 -9.98 -32.83
CA LEU A 706 -20.42 -10.76 -31.59
C LEU A 706 -21.35 -11.97 -31.75
N ARG A 707 -22.51 -11.81 -32.40
CA ARG A 707 -23.43 -12.93 -32.71
C ARG A 707 -22.89 -13.93 -33.75
N ARG A 708 -21.76 -13.63 -34.40
CA ARG A 708 -21.02 -14.57 -35.27
C ARG A 708 -19.86 -15.24 -34.53
N ALA A 709 -19.23 -14.55 -33.59
CA ALA A 709 -18.12 -15.07 -32.79
C ALA A 709 -18.60 -15.98 -31.65
N PHE A 710 -19.57 -15.52 -30.85
CA PHE A 710 -20.01 -16.18 -29.63
C PHE A 710 -21.40 -16.79 -29.74
N ARG A 711 -21.65 -17.87 -28.98
CA ARG A 711 -22.99 -18.50 -28.89
C ARG A 711 -23.99 -17.54 -28.22
N PRO A 712 -25.28 -17.52 -28.61
CA PRO A 712 -26.28 -16.68 -27.94
C PRO A 712 -26.42 -16.96 -26.44
N GLU A 713 -26.31 -18.24 -26.04
CA GLU A 713 -26.35 -18.68 -24.64
C GLU A 713 -25.26 -18.00 -23.79
N PHE A 714 -24.05 -17.87 -24.35
CA PHE A 714 -22.92 -17.22 -23.72
C PHE A 714 -23.13 -15.71 -23.56
N LEU A 715 -23.57 -15.03 -24.62
CA LEU A 715 -23.88 -13.60 -24.57
C LEU A 715 -25.01 -13.28 -23.55
N ASN A 716 -25.94 -14.21 -23.33
CA ASN A 716 -27.02 -14.08 -22.36
C ASN A 716 -26.59 -14.28 -20.89
N ARG A 717 -25.32 -14.65 -20.61
CA ARG A 717 -24.77 -14.73 -19.23
C ARG A 717 -23.89 -13.54 -18.83
N ILE A 718 -23.65 -12.63 -19.77
CA ILE A 718 -22.81 -11.44 -19.57
C ILE A 718 -23.74 -10.30 -19.12
N ASP A 719 -23.48 -9.74 -17.94
CA ASP A 719 -24.32 -8.69 -17.36
C ASP A 719 -24.31 -7.39 -18.19
N LYS A 720 -23.16 -7.08 -18.83
CA LYS A 720 -23.04 -5.93 -19.73
C LYS A 720 -21.92 -6.10 -20.76
N ILE A 721 -22.23 -5.81 -22.02
CA ILE A 721 -21.25 -5.70 -23.11
C ILE A 721 -20.86 -4.22 -23.27
N LEU A 722 -19.57 -3.91 -23.23
CA LEU A 722 -19.01 -2.56 -23.34
C LEU A 722 -18.20 -2.42 -24.63
N THR A 723 -18.63 -1.53 -25.51
CA THR A 723 -17.93 -1.24 -26.78
C THR A 723 -16.92 -0.11 -26.61
N PHE A 724 -15.66 -0.37 -26.93
CA PHE A 724 -14.54 0.57 -26.86
C PHE A 724 -14.29 1.21 -28.23
N GLN A 725 -14.20 2.53 -28.25
CA GLN A 725 -13.96 3.30 -29.49
C GLN A 725 -12.45 3.44 -29.76
N PRO A 726 -12.01 3.58 -31.04
CA PRO A 726 -10.65 3.99 -31.38
C PRO A 726 -10.32 5.37 -30.79
N PHE A 727 -9.04 5.62 -30.49
CA PHE A 727 -8.59 6.96 -30.12
C PHE A 727 -8.48 7.88 -31.35
N GLY A 728 -8.99 9.11 -31.22
CA GLY A 728 -8.70 10.21 -32.14
C GLY A 728 -7.36 10.89 -31.83
N ARG A 729 -6.98 11.88 -32.66
CA ARG A 729 -5.68 12.58 -32.54
C ARG A 729 -5.55 13.33 -31.20
N GLU A 730 -6.66 13.85 -30.66
CA GLU A 730 -6.69 14.53 -29.35
C GLU A 730 -6.43 13.57 -28.18
N GLN A 731 -7.08 12.41 -28.17
CA GLN A 731 -6.90 11.41 -27.10
C GLN A 731 -5.51 10.78 -27.16
N MET A 732 -4.94 10.66 -28.37
CA MET A 732 -3.54 10.27 -28.56
C MET A 732 -2.55 11.34 -28.06
N ARG A 733 -2.86 12.64 -28.20
CA ARG A 733 -2.06 13.72 -27.60
C ARG A 733 -2.09 13.66 -26.07
N ALA A 734 -3.27 13.62 -25.47
CA ALA A 734 -3.41 13.53 -24.02
C ALA A 734 -2.71 12.28 -23.41
N LEU A 735 -2.56 11.21 -24.20
CA LEU A 735 -1.76 10.05 -23.82
C LEU A 735 -0.25 10.28 -24.00
N LEU A 736 0.20 10.94 -25.08
CA LEU A 736 1.61 11.29 -25.28
C LEU A 736 2.10 12.19 -24.13
N ASP A 737 1.35 13.23 -23.79
CA ASP A 737 1.69 14.17 -22.72
C ASP A 737 1.94 13.43 -21.38
N LYS A 738 1.14 12.40 -21.10
CA LYS A 738 1.28 11.52 -19.92
C LYS A 738 2.52 10.60 -19.98
N GLU A 739 2.87 10.10 -21.16
CA GLU A 739 4.12 9.34 -21.35
C GLU A 739 5.36 10.24 -21.23
N LEU A 740 5.27 11.50 -21.66
CA LEU A 740 6.34 12.50 -21.51
C LEU A 740 6.56 12.90 -20.05
N GLU A 741 5.52 13.01 -19.23
CA GLU A 741 5.69 13.25 -17.78
C GLU A 741 6.48 12.10 -17.11
N GLU A 742 6.19 10.84 -17.47
CA GLU A 742 6.94 9.66 -17.02
C GLU A 742 8.36 9.58 -17.60
N VAL A 743 8.69 10.32 -18.67
CA VAL A 743 10.07 10.53 -19.11
C VAL A 743 10.78 11.54 -18.21
N VAL A 744 10.19 12.70 -17.93
CA VAL A 744 10.75 13.75 -17.06
C VAL A 744 11.09 13.22 -15.66
N ARG A 745 10.25 12.33 -15.13
CA ARG A 745 10.42 11.71 -13.81
C ARG A 745 11.63 10.76 -13.69
N ARG A 746 12.26 10.33 -14.81
CA ARG A 746 13.39 9.39 -14.82
C ARG A 746 14.67 9.99 -14.24
N ARG A 747 15.47 9.17 -13.54
CA ARG A 747 16.76 9.53 -12.90
C ARG A 747 17.82 10.14 -13.86
N GLY A 748 17.66 10.00 -15.18
CA GLY A 748 18.52 10.67 -16.16
C GLY A 748 18.30 12.18 -16.24
N ILE A 749 17.08 12.64 -15.94
CA ILE A 749 16.63 14.04 -16.04
C ILE A 749 16.35 14.60 -14.63
N ARG A 750 15.59 13.86 -13.80
CA ARG A 750 15.26 14.28 -12.43
C ARG A 750 16.53 14.45 -11.57
N GLY A 751 16.72 15.65 -11.03
CA GLY A 751 17.85 15.99 -10.17
C GLY A 751 19.09 16.48 -10.91
N LYS A 752 18.97 16.85 -12.19
CA LYS A 752 19.97 17.61 -12.94
C LYS A 752 19.82 19.13 -12.66
N PRO A 753 20.88 19.94 -12.81
CA PRO A 753 20.82 21.38 -12.59
C PRO A 753 20.10 22.14 -13.73
N TRP A 754 20.08 21.54 -14.93
CA TRP A 754 19.45 22.07 -16.13
C TRP A 754 18.01 21.56 -16.29
N ALA A 755 17.15 22.38 -16.91
CA ALA A 755 15.77 22.00 -17.27
C ALA A 755 15.70 21.34 -18.65
N MET A 756 14.60 20.65 -18.96
CA MET A 756 14.29 20.14 -20.31
C MET A 756 13.00 20.78 -20.81
N GLU A 757 13.00 21.24 -22.06
CA GLU A 757 11.86 21.85 -22.74
C GLU A 757 11.65 21.18 -24.11
N LEU A 758 10.38 20.95 -24.48
CA LEU A 758 9.97 20.27 -25.71
C LEU A 758 9.16 21.23 -26.58
N ASP A 759 9.61 21.47 -27.80
CA ASP A 759 8.89 22.25 -28.79
C ASP A 759 7.71 21.47 -29.41
N GLU A 760 6.72 22.20 -29.90
CA GLU A 760 5.51 21.64 -30.53
C GLU A 760 5.82 20.81 -31.79
N SER A 761 6.94 21.07 -32.49
CA SER A 761 7.40 20.21 -33.59
C SER A 761 7.79 18.80 -33.11
N ALA A 762 8.42 18.68 -31.94
CA ALA A 762 8.79 17.39 -31.37
C ALA A 762 7.55 16.61 -30.89
N ILE A 763 6.57 17.29 -30.29
CA ILE A 763 5.28 16.69 -29.89
C ILE A 763 4.53 16.19 -31.13
N SER A 764 4.42 17.02 -32.17
CA SER A 764 3.77 16.65 -33.44
C SER A 764 4.45 15.46 -34.12
N PHE A 765 5.79 15.44 -34.17
CA PHE A 765 6.56 14.33 -34.73
C PHE A 765 6.31 13.02 -33.96
N LEU A 766 6.30 13.04 -32.63
CA LEU A 766 6.02 11.85 -31.81
C LEU A 766 4.58 11.33 -31.97
N LEU A 767 3.61 12.21 -32.24
CA LEU A 767 2.25 11.80 -32.57
C LEU A 767 2.18 11.10 -33.94
N ASP A 768 2.77 11.69 -34.97
CA ASP A 768 2.70 11.12 -36.33
C ASP A 768 3.55 9.84 -36.47
N ALA A 769 4.64 9.68 -35.71
CA ALA A 769 5.39 8.43 -35.61
C ALA A 769 4.71 7.38 -34.70
N GLY A 770 4.01 7.81 -33.65
CA GLY A 770 3.39 6.94 -32.64
C GLY A 770 1.94 6.51 -32.94
N PHE A 771 1.28 7.12 -33.92
CA PHE A 771 -0.12 6.86 -34.24
C PHE A 771 -0.29 5.71 -35.25
N SER A 772 -1.11 4.71 -34.89
CA SER A 772 -1.52 3.64 -35.78
C SER A 772 -3.03 3.39 -35.65
N PRO A 773 -3.83 3.65 -36.70
CA PRO A 773 -5.28 3.38 -36.70
C PRO A 773 -5.68 1.91 -36.50
N THR A 774 -4.74 0.97 -36.53
CA THR A 774 -4.98 -0.48 -36.34
C THR A 774 -4.36 -1.05 -35.07
N LEU A 775 -3.29 -0.45 -34.53
CA LEU A 775 -2.59 -0.91 -33.32
C LEU A 775 -2.92 -0.06 -32.06
N GLY A 776 -3.69 1.02 -32.22
CA GLY A 776 -4.07 1.92 -31.14
C GLY A 776 -2.86 2.60 -30.50
N ALA A 777 -2.89 2.79 -29.18
CA ALA A 777 -1.82 3.45 -28.44
C ALA A 777 -0.48 2.67 -28.33
N ARG A 778 -0.43 1.40 -28.73
CA ARG A 778 0.75 0.53 -28.50
C ARG A 778 2.06 1.02 -29.15
N PRO A 779 2.08 1.66 -30.34
CA PRO A 779 3.33 2.18 -30.92
C PRO A 779 3.84 3.46 -30.26
N LEU A 780 2.98 4.25 -29.59
CA LEU A 780 3.35 5.56 -29.02
C LEU A 780 4.50 5.46 -28.01
N LYS A 781 4.46 4.49 -27.10
CA LYS A 781 5.57 4.21 -26.17
C LYS A 781 6.89 3.92 -26.89
N ARG A 782 6.84 3.17 -28.00
CA ARG A 782 8.03 2.85 -28.81
C ARG A 782 8.56 4.06 -29.55
N ALA A 783 7.70 4.93 -30.09
CA ALA A 783 8.13 6.19 -30.70
C ALA A 783 8.85 7.10 -29.68
N VAL A 784 8.37 7.17 -28.44
CA VAL A 784 9.03 7.89 -27.34
C VAL A 784 10.39 7.25 -26.97
N GLU A 785 10.49 5.92 -26.95
CA GLU A 785 11.74 5.20 -26.67
C GLU A 785 12.79 5.32 -27.79
N GLU A 786 12.37 5.15 -29.04
CA GLU A 786 13.25 5.13 -30.21
C GLU A 786 13.65 6.55 -30.65
N HIS A 787 12.71 7.51 -30.63
CA HIS A 787 12.94 8.83 -31.23
C HIS A 787 13.22 9.95 -30.23
N LEU A 788 12.67 9.92 -29.00
CA LEU A 788 12.97 10.95 -27.99
C LEU A 788 14.08 10.51 -27.04
N LEU A 789 13.88 9.38 -26.36
CA LEU A 789 14.79 8.92 -25.29
C LEU A 789 16.18 8.54 -25.82
N THR A 790 16.28 7.99 -27.04
CA THR A 790 17.56 7.54 -27.60
C THR A 790 18.47 8.71 -28.04
N PRO A 791 18.00 9.75 -28.76
CA PRO A 791 18.81 10.97 -28.98
C PRO A 791 19.13 11.71 -27.68
N LEU A 792 18.15 11.88 -26.77
CA LEU A 792 18.36 12.56 -25.49
C LEU A 792 19.42 11.87 -24.62
N ALA A 793 19.42 10.53 -24.58
CA ALA A 793 20.45 9.77 -23.87
C ALA A 793 21.85 9.92 -24.48
N ARG A 794 21.97 10.16 -25.79
CA ARG A 794 23.26 10.45 -26.45
C ARG A 794 23.74 11.84 -26.08
N THR A 795 22.93 12.88 -26.26
CA THR A 795 23.33 14.27 -25.93
C THR A 795 23.75 14.44 -24.46
N ILE A 796 23.13 13.68 -23.53
CA ILE A 796 23.51 13.69 -22.09
C ILE A 796 24.83 12.95 -21.80
N VAL A 797 25.30 12.07 -22.69
CA VAL A 797 26.53 11.27 -22.55
C VAL A 797 27.69 11.84 -23.37
N ASP A 798 27.40 12.40 -24.54
CA ASP A 798 28.39 12.96 -25.48
C ASP A 798 28.82 14.40 -25.11
N ALA A 799 28.09 15.08 -24.23
CA ALA A 799 28.46 16.39 -23.68
C ALA A 799 29.30 16.24 -22.41
N ASP A 800 30.47 16.90 -22.36
CA ASP A 800 31.14 17.20 -21.10
C ASP A 800 30.19 17.99 -20.18
N ALA A 801 30.25 17.70 -18.88
CA ALA A 801 29.13 17.93 -17.97
C ALA A 801 28.61 19.40 -17.98
N PRO A 802 27.34 19.65 -18.37
CA PRO A 802 26.80 21.01 -18.49
C PRO A 802 26.76 21.75 -17.16
N GLU A 803 27.25 22.99 -17.16
CA GLU A 803 27.37 23.85 -15.98
C GLU A 803 26.10 24.70 -15.78
N GLY A 804 25.48 24.57 -14.60
CA GLY A 804 24.51 25.54 -14.08
C GLY A 804 23.24 25.75 -14.93
N ASP A 805 22.93 27.02 -15.18
CA ASP A 805 21.64 27.56 -15.64
C ASP A 805 21.37 27.32 -17.15
N GLN A 806 21.70 26.13 -17.65
CA GLN A 806 21.47 25.73 -19.04
C GLN A 806 20.09 25.06 -19.23
N PHE A 807 19.57 25.14 -20.45
CA PHE A 807 18.32 24.48 -20.86
C PHE A 807 18.58 23.43 -21.94
N LEU A 808 18.04 22.22 -21.75
CA LEU A 808 18.03 21.14 -22.74
C LEU A 808 16.78 21.28 -23.63
N PHE A 809 16.94 21.91 -24.79
CA PHE A 809 15.87 22.18 -25.74
C PHE A 809 15.72 21.03 -26.74
N VAL A 810 14.50 20.53 -26.93
CA VAL A 810 14.18 19.38 -27.79
C VAL A 810 13.23 19.83 -28.91
N THR A 811 13.63 19.64 -30.17
CA THR A 811 12.90 20.09 -31.36
C THR A 811 12.83 19.01 -32.43
N ALA A 812 12.03 19.20 -33.49
CA ALA A 812 12.05 18.34 -34.67
C ALA A 812 11.89 19.10 -36.01
N PRO A 813 12.72 20.12 -36.31
CA PRO A 813 12.53 21.03 -37.45
C PRO A 813 12.68 20.34 -38.82
N HIS A 814 13.28 19.15 -38.88
CA HIS A 814 13.62 18.45 -40.11
C HIS A 814 13.09 17.00 -40.17
N GLY A 815 12.09 16.66 -39.34
CA GLY A 815 11.49 15.31 -39.33
C GLY A 815 12.35 14.25 -38.63
N ALA A 816 13.21 14.68 -37.72
CA ALA A 816 13.92 13.87 -36.73
C ALA A 816 14.06 14.72 -35.46
N ILE A 817 14.16 14.10 -34.28
CA ILE A 817 14.34 14.82 -33.02
C ILE A 817 15.79 15.25 -32.84
N GLU A 818 15.98 16.54 -32.58
CA GLU A 818 17.24 17.23 -32.33
C GLU A 818 17.23 17.77 -30.89
N VAL A 819 18.38 17.75 -30.20
CA VAL A 819 18.49 18.01 -28.76
C VAL A 819 19.76 18.82 -28.47
N HIS A 820 19.61 19.99 -27.85
CA HIS A 820 20.69 20.97 -27.65
C HIS A 820 20.69 21.58 -26.25
N PHE A 821 21.86 22.03 -25.77
CA PHE A 821 22.00 22.86 -24.58
C PHE A 821 22.11 24.35 -24.95
N VAL A 822 21.46 25.23 -24.17
CA VAL A 822 21.46 26.70 -24.36
C VAL A 822 21.77 27.40 -23.04
N GLY A 823 22.58 28.47 -23.06
CA GLY A 823 22.94 29.30 -21.91
C GLY A 823 22.50 30.78 -22.05
N LEU A 824 22.73 31.59 -21.01
CA LEU A 824 22.09 32.92 -20.85
C LEU A 824 22.90 34.15 -21.32
N ASP A 825 24.23 34.09 -21.37
CA ASP A 825 25.11 35.28 -21.47
C ASP A 825 25.97 35.34 -22.76
N GLU A 826 25.37 35.63 -23.92
CA GLU A 826 26.11 36.15 -25.10
C GLU A 826 25.49 37.44 -25.65
N GLU A 827 26.23 38.56 -25.56
CA GLU A 827 25.73 39.92 -25.78
C GLU A 827 25.78 40.42 -27.25
N GLN A 828 25.00 41.47 -27.50
CA GLN A 828 25.07 42.32 -28.69
C GLN A 828 26.39 43.12 -28.77
N THR A 829 26.84 43.48 -29.98
CA THR A 829 28.05 44.31 -30.16
C THR A 829 27.82 45.63 -30.92
N GLY A 830 27.38 46.66 -30.19
CA GLY A 830 27.53 48.09 -30.53
C GLY A 830 26.43 48.73 -31.39
N VAL A 831 26.17 50.05 -31.32
CA VAL A 831 26.85 51.15 -30.60
C VAL A 831 25.84 52.21 -30.10
N SER A 832 26.17 52.88 -28.98
CA SER A 832 25.49 54.01 -28.28
C SER A 832 24.50 54.87 -29.10
N ALA A 833 23.28 55.18 -28.64
CA ALA A 833 22.83 55.77 -27.35
C ALA A 833 23.00 57.30 -27.22
N GLN A 834 21.90 57.97 -26.84
CA GLN A 834 21.85 59.27 -26.15
C GLN A 834 20.51 59.42 -25.41
N ASP A 835 20.51 60.20 -24.34
CA ASP A 835 19.36 60.67 -23.53
C ASP A 835 18.50 59.64 -22.75
N ALA A 836 19.11 59.09 -21.69
CA ALA A 836 18.46 58.94 -20.38
C ALA A 836 18.67 60.25 -19.57
N PRO A 837 17.96 60.61 -18.47
CA PRO A 837 17.41 59.75 -17.39
C PRO A 837 15.97 60.17 -16.96
N PRO A 838 15.40 59.80 -15.78
CA PRO A 838 15.90 58.93 -14.70
C PRO A 838 14.96 57.79 -14.29
N GLU A 839 15.34 57.09 -13.23
CA GLU A 839 14.49 56.15 -12.50
C GLU A 839 13.19 56.81 -12.03
N ALA A 840 12.10 56.03 -12.02
CA ALA A 840 10.95 56.26 -11.17
C ALA A 840 10.94 55.12 -10.13
N GLU A 841 11.16 55.47 -8.86
CA GLU A 841 11.00 54.56 -7.73
C GLU A 841 9.54 54.08 -7.63
N ASP A 842 9.32 52.90 -7.06
CA ASP A 842 7.97 52.36 -6.86
C ASP A 842 7.09 53.34 -6.05
N PRO A 843 5.93 53.78 -6.58
CA PRO A 843 4.87 54.27 -5.71
C PRO A 843 4.34 53.07 -4.91
N VAL A 844 4.66 53.02 -3.62
CA VAL A 844 4.14 52.02 -2.66
C VAL A 844 2.66 52.32 -2.39
N ALA A 845 1.82 52.05 -3.39
CA ALA A 845 0.39 52.36 -3.41
C ALA A 845 -0.37 51.58 -4.51
N ASP A 846 -0.16 50.26 -4.63
CA ASP A 846 -1.09 49.37 -5.37
C ASP A 846 -0.97 47.88 -4.94
N ALA A 847 -0.76 47.64 -3.65
CA ALA A 847 -0.68 46.29 -3.05
C ALA A 847 -2.04 45.56 -2.93
N ALA A 848 -2.92 45.77 -3.92
CA ALA A 848 -4.31 45.26 -3.95
C ALA A 848 -4.77 44.78 -5.34
N ASP A 849 -4.18 45.27 -6.45
CA ASP A 849 -4.60 44.87 -7.80
C ASP A 849 -4.10 43.46 -8.19
N VAL A 850 -5.05 42.56 -8.41
CA VAL A 850 -4.82 41.18 -8.84
C VAL A 850 -4.15 41.10 -10.22
N ARG A 851 -4.36 42.06 -11.14
CA ARG A 851 -3.64 42.07 -12.44
C ARG A 851 -2.13 42.27 -12.22
N SER A 852 -1.75 43.15 -11.31
CA SER A 852 -0.35 43.44 -11.00
C SER A 852 0.35 42.27 -10.31
N LEU A 853 -0.36 41.50 -9.47
CA LEU A 853 0.12 40.22 -8.94
C LEU A 853 0.33 39.17 -10.05
N LEU A 854 -0.67 38.98 -10.93
CA LEU A 854 -0.60 38.04 -12.07
C LEU A 854 0.51 38.39 -13.07
N ARG A 855 0.72 39.69 -13.36
CA ARG A 855 1.75 40.18 -14.28
C ARG A 855 3.16 39.88 -13.79
N ASN A 856 3.38 39.94 -12.47
CA ASN A 856 4.70 39.76 -11.87
C ASN A 856 5.07 38.27 -11.70
N GLY A 857 4.10 37.35 -11.75
CA GLY A 857 4.30 35.89 -11.82
C GLY A 857 4.92 35.22 -10.57
N ARG A 858 5.26 35.99 -9.54
CA ARG A 858 5.88 35.51 -8.30
C ARG A 858 4.82 35.25 -7.23
N ALA A 859 4.57 33.98 -6.92
CA ALA A 859 3.69 33.56 -5.83
C ALA A 859 4.44 33.58 -4.48
N ASP A 860 5.00 34.74 -4.09
CA ASP A 860 5.59 34.89 -2.76
C ASP A 860 4.51 34.92 -1.65
N PRO A 861 4.86 34.69 -0.37
CA PRO A 861 3.86 34.57 0.70
C PRO A 861 3.02 35.82 0.93
N ASP A 862 3.48 37.01 0.58
CA ASP A 862 2.71 38.24 0.77
C ASP A 862 1.75 38.48 -0.40
N ALA A 863 2.19 38.22 -1.64
CA ALA A 863 1.32 38.11 -2.80
C ALA A 863 0.19 37.08 -2.58
N GLN A 864 0.52 35.90 -2.05
CA GLN A 864 -0.48 34.86 -1.71
C GLN A 864 -1.49 35.33 -0.64
N ARG A 865 -1.06 36.10 0.37
CA ARG A 865 -1.95 36.67 1.40
C ARG A 865 -2.91 37.70 0.83
N ILE A 866 -2.42 38.63 0.00
CA ILE A 866 -3.25 39.65 -0.68
C ILE A 866 -4.32 38.96 -1.53
N LEU A 867 -3.92 37.94 -2.29
CA LEU A 867 -4.83 37.17 -3.16
C LEU A 867 -5.93 36.43 -2.36
N LEU A 868 -5.60 35.93 -1.17
CA LEU A 868 -6.56 35.30 -0.26
C LEU A 868 -7.49 36.30 0.45
N SER A 869 -7.08 37.57 0.62
CA SER A 869 -7.97 38.65 1.08
C SER A 869 -9.02 38.99 0.03
N GLN A 870 -8.57 39.24 -1.21
CA GLN A 870 -9.44 39.56 -2.35
C GLN A 870 -10.47 38.46 -2.61
N LEU A 871 -10.11 37.19 -2.43
CA LEU A 871 -11.07 36.08 -2.45
C LEU A 871 -12.15 36.21 -1.37
N SER A 872 -11.78 36.53 -0.13
CA SER A 872 -12.71 36.66 1.00
C SER A 872 -13.67 37.85 0.83
N GLU A 873 -13.22 38.92 0.17
CA GLU A 873 -14.04 40.09 -0.17
C GLU A 873 -15.10 39.72 -1.24
N ILE A 874 -14.68 38.99 -2.29
CA ILE A 874 -15.60 38.45 -3.32
C ILE A 874 -16.60 37.46 -2.72
N GLU A 875 -16.16 36.51 -1.88
CA GLU A 875 -17.04 35.57 -1.18
C GLU A 875 -18.12 36.30 -0.36
N THR A 876 -17.74 37.37 0.33
CA THR A 876 -18.66 38.20 1.12
C THR A 876 -19.68 38.93 0.23
N ARG A 877 -19.26 39.53 -0.90
CA ARG A 877 -20.20 40.15 -1.85
C ARG A 877 -21.15 39.13 -2.48
N VAL A 878 -20.66 37.93 -2.83
CA VAL A 878 -21.50 36.87 -3.42
C VAL A 878 -22.56 36.37 -2.44
N VAL A 879 -22.20 36.12 -1.18
CA VAL A 879 -23.15 35.64 -0.16
C VAL A 879 -24.24 36.69 0.14
N ASN A 880 -23.89 37.97 0.18
CA ASN A 880 -24.84 39.03 0.57
C ASN A 880 -25.63 39.59 -0.61
N GLU A 881 -25.00 39.90 -1.75
CA GLU A 881 -25.60 40.71 -2.81
C GLU A 881 -26.12 39.86 -3.97
N VAL A 882 -25.35 38.86 -4.41
CA VAL A 882 -25.71 37.98 -5.54
C VAL A 882 -26.88 37.08 -5.16
N VAL A 883 -26.89 36.50 -3.97
CA VAL A 883 -27.98 35.65 -3.47
C VAL A 883 -29.29 36.44 -3.33
N GLU A 884 -29.28 37.64 -2.73
CA GLU A 884 -30.48 38.50 -2.65
C GLU A 884 -30.98 38.98 -4.01
N ARG A 885 -30.08 39.22 -4.98
CA ARG A 885 -30.45 39.58 -6.35
C ARG A 885 -31.09 38.41 -7.09
N LYS A 886 -30.52 37.21 -6.95
CA LYS A 886 -31.04 35.96 -7.54
C LYS A 886 -32.40 35.57 -6.97
N HIS A 887 -32.63 35.71 -5.65
CA HIS A 887 -33.95 35.49 -5.06
C HIS A 887 -35.01 36.42 -5.65
N ARG A 888 -34.73 37.73 -5.75
CA ARG A 888 -35.65 38.69 -6.38
C ARG A 888 -35.96 38.36 -7.84
N ALA A 889 -35.00 37.83 -8.60
CA ALA A 889 -35.22 37.39 -9.97
C ALA A 889 -36.07 36.09 -10.04
N LEU A 890 -35.84 35.13 -9.15
CA LEU A 890 -36.64 33.89 -9.05
C LEU A 890 -38.08 34.14 -8.58
N ASP A 891 -38.30 35.15 -7.73
CA ASP A 891 -39.65 35.60 -7.33
C ASP A 891 -40.44 36.13 -8.54
N LEU A 892 -39.78 36.82 -9.48
CA LEU A 892 -40.38 37.25 -10.74
C LEU A 892 -40.72 36.07 -11.65
N VAL A 893 -39.80 35.10 -11.81
CA VAL A 893 -40.01 33.86 -12.59
C VAL A 893 -41.21 33.06 -12.06
N SER A 894 -41.48 33.15 -10.76
CA SER A 894 -42.60 32.47 -10.08
C SER A 894 -43.98 33.12 -10.32
N SER A 895 -44.04 34.28 -10.98
CA SER A 895 -45.30 34.96 -11.32
C SER A 895 -46.00 34.30 -12.51
N PRO A 896 -47.32 34.01 -12.45
CA PRO A 896 -48.05 33.46 -13.60
C PRO A 896 -48.01 34.33 -14.86
N ALA A 897 -47.87 35.65 -14.71
CA ALA A 897 -47.77 36.60 -15.83
C ALA A 897 -46.37 36.63 -16.47
N PHE A 898 -45.35 36.07 -15.82
CA PHE A 898 -43.95 36.08 -16.30
C PHE A 898 -43.80 35.46 -17.69
N TRP A 899 -44.51 34.37 -17.93
CA TRP A 899 -44.43 33.61 -19.19
C TRP A 899 -45.13 34.31 -20.37
N GLU A 900 -45.85 35.41 -20.11
CA GLU A 900 -46.46 36.28 -21.13
C GLU A 900 -45.70 37.61 -21.29
N ASP A 901 -44.74 37.93 -20.41
CA ASP A 901 -43.92 39.16 -20.46
C ASP A 901 -42.73 38.99 -21.41
N ASP A 902 -42.51 39.94 -22.33
CA ASP A 902 -41.35 39.94 -23.23
C ASP A 902 -40.03 40.13 -22.47
N GLY A 903 -40.05 40.79 -21.31
CA GLY A 903 -38.88 40.98 -20.44
C GLY A 903 -38.36 39.71 -19.77
N ARG A 904 -39.09 38.59 -19.85
CA ARG A 904 -38.75 37.31 -19.19
C ARG A 904 -37.35 36.80 -19.51
N TYR A 905 -36.87 37.00 -20.75
CA TYR A 905 -35.56 36.50 -21.17
C TYR A 905 -34.40 37.23 -20.48
N HIS A 906 -34.55 38.53 -20.15
CA HIS A 906 -33.55 39.24 -19.35
C HIS A 906 -33.47 38.70 -17.92
N VAL A 907 -34.62 38.41 -17.29
CA VAL A 907 -34.68 37.86 -15.93
C VAL A 907 -34.10 36.44 -15.88
N LEU A 908 -34.42 35.59 -16.87
CA LEU A 908 -33.83 34.25 -16.97
C LEU A 908 -32.31 34.29 -17.17
N ALA A 909 -31.82 35.17 -18.05
CA ALA A 909 -30.38 35.35 -18.27
C ALA A 909 -29.67 35.92 -17.03
N GLU A 910 -30.32 36.81 -16.26
CA GLU A 910 -29.78 37.30 -14.99
C GLU A 910 -29.70 36.18 -13.94
N VAL A 911 -30.74 35.33 -13.79
CA VAL A 911 -30.69 34.14 -12.92
C VAL A 911 -29.54 33.22 -13.32
N GLU A 912 -29.42 32.88 -14.60
CA GLU A 912 -28.36 31.99 -15.09
C GLU A 912 -26.96 32.58 -14.86
N TYR A 913 -26.78 33.89 -15.10
CA TYR A 913 -25.51 34.56 -14.88
C TYR A 913 -25.11 34.58 -13.39
N LEU A 914 -26.07 34.81 -12.48
CA LEU A 914 -25.85 34.75 -11.04
C LEU A 914 -25.51 33.32 -10.56
N ASP A 915 -26.16 32.29 -11.12
CA ASP A 915 -25.82 30.88 -10.86
C ASP A 915 -24.41 30.51 -11.33
N ARG A 916 -24.02 30.93 -12.53
CA ARG A 916 -22.65 30.78 -13.06
C ARG A 916 -21.62 31.50 -12.18
N LEU A 917 -21.94 32.69 -11.68
CA LEU A 917 -21.09 33.49 -10.79
C LEU A 917 -20.89 32.80 -9.43
N GLU A 918 -21.97 32.34 -8.78
CA GLU A 918 -21.87 31.54 -7.56
C GLU A 918 -21.00 30.28 -7.75
N ALA A 919 -21.17 29.55 -8.85
CA ALA A 919 -20.41 28.34 -9.14
C ALA A 919 -18.91 28.63 -9.34
N ALA A 920 -18.58 29.72 -10.02
CA ALA A 920 -17.21 30.19 -10.15
C ALA A 920 -16.62 30.65 -8.80
N CYS A 921 -17.39 31.34 -7.97
CA CYS A 921 -16.97 31.73 -6.61
C CYS A 921 -16.66 30.51 -5.76
N ARG A 922 -17.58 29.53 -5.66
CA ARG A 922 -17.36 28.24 -4.96
C ARG A 922 -16.12 27.48 -5.46
N THR A 923 -15.76 27.66 -6.73
CA THR A 923 -14.54 27.07 -7.31
C THR A 923 -13.28 27.83 -6.89
N ALA A 924 -13.32 29.16 -6.84
CA ALA A 924 -12.24 30.00 -6.31
C ALA A 924 -12.01 29.73 -4.81
N SER A 925 -13.07 29.59 -4.00
CA SER A 925 -13.01 29.17 -2.58
C SER A 925 -12.21 27.88 -2.38
N LYS A 926 -12.48 26.86 -3.21
CA LYS A 926 -11.79 25.56 -3.15
C LYS A 926 -10.31 25.67 -3.53
N LEU A 927 -9.92 26.60 -4.39
CA LEU A 927 -8.53 26.86 -4.76
C LEU A 927 -7.80 27.70 -3.69
N GLY A 928 -8.45 28.74 -3.15
CA GLY A 928 -7.93 29.52 -2.01
C GLY A 928 -7.71 28.66 -0.78
N GLY A 929 -8.65 27.75 -0.47
CA GLY A 929 -8.50 26.75 0.60
C GLY A 929 -7.44 25.67 0.35
N ARG A 930 -6.85 25.58 -0.86
CA ARG A 930 -5.63 24.79 -1.13
C ARG A 930 -4.38 25.64 -0.91
N LEU A 931 -4.37 26.88 -1.40
CA LEU A 931 -3.25 27.82 -1.24
C LEU A 931 -3.01 28.18 0.24
N ARG A 932 -4.08 28.54 0.98
CA ARG A 932 -4.04 28.90 2.40
C ARG A 932 -3.39 27.80 3.27
N ARG A 933 -3.73 26.53 3.03
CA ARG A 933 -3.15 25.39 3.77
C ARG A 933 -1.66 25.15 3.50
N ARG A 934 -1.13 25.58 2.34
CA ARG A 934 0.32 25.59 2.08
C ARG A 934 1.01 26.75 2.80
N LEU A 935 0.34 27.90 2.90
CA LEU A 935 0.87 29.12 3.51
C LEU A 935 0.84 29.12 5.06
N GLU A 936 -0.08 28.37 5.68
CA GLU A 936 -0.24 28.27 7.14
C GLU A 936 0.54 27.10 7.77
N GLY A 937 1.15 26.22 6.97
CA GLY A 937 1.71 24.94 7.43
C GLY A 937 3.11 25.02 8.04
N THR A 938 3.21 25.14 9.36
CA THR A 938 4.49 24.91 10.09
C THR A 938 4.77 23.42 10.32
N SER A 939 5.59 22.85 9.43
CA SER A 939 6.48 21.69 9.66
C SER A 939 5.90 20.41 10.30
N ALA A 940 5.52 19.47 9.43
CA ALA A 940 5.55 18.02 9.74
C ALA A 940 6.04 17.20 8.53
N GLU A 941 5.60 17.53 7.32
CA GLU A 941 6.07 16.93 6.05
C GLU A 941 6.97 17.88 5.23
N ALA A 942 7.75 18.74 5.89
CA ALA A 942 8.69 19.65 5.25
C ALA A 942 9.98 18.92 4.81
N GLY A 943 9.90 18.13 3.74
CA GLY A 943 10.92 17.11 3.36
C GLY A 943 11.34 17.06 1.88
N ALA A 944 11.54 18.21 1.24
CA ALA A 944 11.91 18.38 -0.18
C ALA A 944 10.81 17.93 -1.20
N ASP A 945 10.65 18.52 -2.38
CA ASP A 945 11.57 19.38 -3.16
C ASP A 945 11.17 20.87 -3.13
N ALA A 946 12.16 21.77 -3.06
CA ALA A 946 11.95 23.22 -3.16
C ALA A 946 11.90 23.66 -4.63
N ASN A 947 10.70 23.86 -5.20
CA ASN A 947 10.56 24.57 -6.46
C ASN A 947 9.17 25.23 -6.60
N GLY A 948 9.13 26.56 -6.59
CA GLY A 948 7.89 27.36 -6.43
C GLY A 948 6.87 27.31 -7.58
N SER A 949 7.13 26.52 -8.63
CA SER A 949 6.28 26.43 -9.83
C SER A 949 4.84 25.98 -9.53
N ARG A 950 4.65 24.95 -8.67
CA ARG A 950 3.30 24.46 -8.32
C ARG A 950 2.50 25.38 -7.40
N ASP A 951 3.14 26.36 -6.78
CA ASP A 951 2.47 27.44 -6.07
C ASP A 951 2.20 28.62 -7.01
N ALA A 952 3.11 28.93 -7.95
CA ALA A 952 2.88 29.89 -9.02
C ALA A 952 1.71 29.49 -9.95
N GLU A 953 1.59 28.22 -10.32
CA GLU A 953 0.45 27.73 -11.12
C GLU A 953 -0.88 27.85 -10.36
N LEU A 954 -0.92 27.42 -9.09
CA LEU A 954 -2.11 27.52 -8.24
C LEU A 954 -2.51 28.98 -7.97
N PHE A 955 -1.52 29.85 -7.75
CA PHE A 955 -1.66 31.29 -7.57
C PHE A 955 -2.20 31.96 -8.84
N ASN A 956 -1.64 31.67 -10.01
CA ASN A 956 -2.10 32.22 -11.29
C ASN A 956 -3.52 31.74 -11.63
N LEU A 957 -3.81 30.45 -11.46
CA LEU A 957 -5.15 29.88 -11.68
C LEU A 957 -6.20 30.49 -10.74
N LEU A 958 -5.85 30.72 -9.47
CA LEU A 958 -6.71 31.40 -8.51
C LEU A 958 -6.89 32.88 -8.89
N GLY A 959 -5.81 33.58 -9.24
CA GLY A 959 -5.84 35.00 -9.57
C GLY A 959 -6.62 35.33 -10.84
N PHE A 960 -6.49 34.54 -11.91
CA PHE A 960 -7.33 34.74 -13.11
C PHE A 960 -8.82 34.57 -12.79
N ARG A 961 -9.18 33.66 -11.86
CA ARG A 961 -10.57 33.47 -11.42
C ARG A 961 -11.07 34.61 -10.53
N ILE A 962 -10.26 35.07 -9.57
CA ILE A 962 -10.58 36.24 -8.73
C ILE A 962 -10.76 37.49 -9.61
N TYR A 963 -9.87 37.71 -10.58
CA TYR A 963 -9.98 38.82 -11.53
C TYR A 963 -11.30 38.77 -12.32
N SER A 964 -11.63 37.64 -12.95
CA SER A 964 -12.89 37.49 -13.70
C SER A 964 -14.13 37.63 -12.80
N LEU A 965 -14.09 37.14 -11.56
CA LEU A 965 -15.17 37.33 -10.58
C LEU A 965 -15.33 38.80 -10.17
N GLY A 966 -14.24 39.54 -9.95
CA GLY A 966 -14.25 40.98 -9.68
C GLY A 966 -14.91 41.76 -10.82
N ARG A 967 -14.46 41.52 -12.08
CA ARG A 967 -15.07 42.13 -13.27
C ARG A 967 -16.54 41.74 -13.46
N ALA A 968 -16.97 40.57 -12.98
CA ALA A 968 -18.38 40.15 -13.03
C ALA A 968 -19.25 40.87 -12.00
N LEU A 969 -18.74 41.08 -10.78
CA LEU A 969 -19.44 41.85 -9.73
C LEU A 969 -19.53 43.34 -10.11
N GLU A 970 -18.44 43.97 -10.55
CA GLU A 970 -18.47 45.32 -11.13
C GLU A 970 -19.47 45.42 -12.29
N GLY A 971 -19.55 44.38 -13.13
CA GLY A 971 -20.50 44.31 -14.24
C GLY A 971 -21.95 44.32 -13.77
N LEU A 972 -22.27 43.60 -12.69
CA LEU A 972 -23.59 43.61 -12.07
C LEU A 972 -23.92 44.97 -11.42
N ASP A 973 -22.93 45.66 -10.86
CA ASP A 973 -23.08 46.98 -10.23
C ASP A 973 -23.46 48.07 -11.26
N VAL A 974 -22.82 48.06 -12.43
CA VAL A 974 -23.06 49.07 -13.48
C VAL A 974 -24.08 48.66 -14.55
N GLY A 975 -24.64 47.44 -14.46
CA GLY A 975 -25.59 46.92 -15.45
C GLY A 975 -24.93 46.60 -16.80
N ALA A 976 -23.68 46.12 -16.80
CA ALA A 976 -22.97 45.71 -18.00
C ALA A 976 -23.60 44.46 -18.63
N PRO A 977 -23.67 44.36 -19.96
CA PRO A 977 -24.29 43.22 -20.64
C PRO A 977 -23.51 41.92 -20.41
N PHE A 978 -24.24 40.84 -20.14
CA PHE A 978 -23.70 39.50 -19.90
C PHE A 978 -23.13 38.86 -21.18
N GLU A 979 -23.65 39.28 -22.33
CA GLU A 979 -23.26 38.81 -23.66
C GLU A 979 -23.12 39.97 -24.65
N LEU A 980 -22.23 39.78 -25.61
CA LEU A 980 -21.81 40.77 -26.60
C LEU A 980 -21.73 40.13 -27.99
N PHE A 981 -21.88 40.98 -29.00
CA PHE A 981 -21.38 40.71 -30.35
C PHE A 981 -20.10 41.51 -30.61
N LEU A 982 -19.13 40.91 -31.30
CA LEU A 982 -17.93 41.60 -31.79
C LEU A 982 -17.86 41.49 -33.31
N ARG A 983 -17.70 42.62 -34.00
CA ARG A 983 -17.52 42.68 -35.45
C ARG A 983 -16.12 43.22 -35.74
N LEU A 984 -15.27 42.37 -36.30
CA LEU A 984 -13.94 42.72 -36.79
C LEU A 984 -14.03 42.92 -38.30
N ARG A 985 -13.50 44.02 -38.83
CA ARG A 985 -13.52 44.31 -40.28
C ARG A 985 -12.28 45.08 -40.74
N VAL A 986 -11.72 44.74 -41.90
CA VAL A 986 -10.61 45.49 -42.51
C VAL A 986 -11.04 46.93 -42.86
N VAL A 987 -10.15 47.89 -42.68
CA VAL A 987 -10.36 49.31 -43.04
C VAL A 987 -9.14 49.83 -43.81
N GLY A 988 -9.22 49.79 -45.14
CA GLY A 988 -8.18 50.24 -46.05
C GLY A 988 -8.71 50.55 -47.45
N ASP A 989 -7.89 51.21 -48.27
CA ASP A 989 -8.21 51.63 -49.65
C ASP A 989 -7.43 50.78 -50.68
N GLN A 990 -7.36 49.47 -50.43
CA GLN A 990 -6.63 48.45 -51.23
C GLN A 990 -5.13 48.77 -51.46
N ALA A 991 -4.46 49.31 -50.44
CA ALA A 991 -3.04 49.69 -50.50
C ALA A 991 -2.06 48.51 -50.31
N HIS A 992 -2.52 47.39 -49.73
CA HIS A 992 -1.73 46.19 -49.44
C HIS A 992 -2.32 44.94 -50.12
N PRO A 993 -1.57 43.83 -50.23
CA PRO A 993 -2.13 42.56 -50.71
C PRO A 993 -3.28 42.11 -49.79
N PRO A 994 -4.44 41.66 -50.33
CA PRO A 994 -5.58 41.24 -49.51
C PRO A 994 -5.23 40.14 -48.49
N GLU A 995 -4.27 39.27 -48.83
CA GLU A 995 -3.76 38.21 -47.96
C GLU A 995 -3.18 38.75 -46.64
N THR A 996 -2.48 39.89 -46.67
CA THR A 996 -1.90 40.52 -45.47
C THR A 996 -2.97 41.18 -44.60
N GLU A 997 -3.99 41.77 -45.23
CA GLU A 997 -5.11 42.39 -44.51
C GLU A 997 -5.99 41.34 -43.82
N LEU A 998 -6.20 40.19 -44.47
CA LEU A 998 -6.94 39.04 -43.91
C LEU A 998 -6.13 38.29 -42.85
N LEU A 999 -4.81 38.17 -42.98
CA LEU A 999 -3.97 37.51 -41.96
C LEU A 999 -4.05 38.24 -40.61
N PHE A 1000 -3.97 39.57 -40.60
CA PHE A 1000 -4.11 40.36 -39.36
C PHE A 1000 -5.54 40.31 -38.81
N LEU A 1001 -6.57 40.18 -39.66
CA LEU A 1001 -7.95 39.96 -39.22
C LEU A 1001 -8.08 38.63 -38.46
N GLU A 1002 -7.53 37.53 -38.99
CA GLU A 1002 -7.55 36.22 -38.30
C GLU A 1002 -6.71 36.22 -37.01
N GLN A 1003 -5.51 36.84 -37.00
CA GLN A 1003 -4.70 36.98 -35.77
C GLN A 1003 -5.47 37.67 -34.63
N LEU A 1004 -6.33 38.65 -34.95
CA LEU A 1004 -7.19 39.30 -33.95
C LEU A 1004 -8.38 38.43 -33.53
N VAL A 1005 -8.89 37.55 -34.41
CA VAL A 1005 -9.90 36.55 -34.04
C VAL A 1005 -9.30 35.50 -33.10
N GLU A 1006 -8.12 34.98 -33.43
CA GLU A 1006 -7.36 34.05 -32.58
C GLU A 1006 -7.02 34.67 -31.22
N MET A 1007 -6.70 35.96 -31.16
CA MET A 1007 -6.50 36.71 -29.91
C MET A 1007 -7.72 36.67 -28.98
N TYR A 1008 -8.93 36.88 -29.50
CA TYR A 1008 -10.16 36.83 -28.69
C TYR A 1008 -10.54 35.38 -28.31
N LEU A 1009 -10.29 34.40 -29.18
CA LEU A 1009 -10.51 32.97 -28.88
C LEU A 1009 -9.51 32.43 -27.84
N GLY A 1010 -8.24 32.85 -27.92
CA GLY A 1010 -7.19 32.53 -26.94
C GLY A 1010 -7.49 33.10 -25.55
N TRP A 1011 -7.94 34.36 -25.49
CA TRP A 1011 -8.42 34.99 -24.26
C TRP A 1011 -9.60 34.22 -23.65
N ALA A 1012 -10.58 33.84 -24.48
CA ALA A 1012 -11.75 33.10 -24.03
C ALA A 1012 -11.36 31.75 -23.42
N LYS A 1013 -10.53 30.97 -24.13
CA LYS A 1013 -9.97 29.70 -23.66
C LYS A 1013 -9.16 29.87 -22.37
N GLY A 1014 -8.34 30.91 -22.28
CA GLY A 1014 -7.50 31.21 -21.11
C GLY A 1014 -8.26 31.69 -19.87
N ARG A 1015 -9.52 32.12 -20.00
CA ARG A 1015 -10.35 32.63 -18.88
C ARG A 1015 -11.66 31.87 -18.64
N GLY A 1016 -11.99 30.90 -19.48
CA GLY A 1016 -13.25 30.16 -19.40
C GLY A 1016 -14.47 30.96 -19.86
N MET A 1017 -14.27 31.90 -20.79
CA MET A 1017 -15.37 32.59 -21.47
C MET A 1017 -15.87 31.77 -22.65
N GLN A 1018 -17.12 31.98 -23.05
CA GLN A 1018 -17.69 31.45 -24.28
C GLN A 1018 -17.51 32.49 -25.38
N VAL A 1019 -16.77 32.16 -26.45
CA VAL A 1019 -16.67 32.99 -27.66
C VAL A 1019 -16.79 32.07 -28.87
N GLU A 1020 -17.71 32.39 -29.78
CA GLU A 1020 -17.99 31.63 -30.99
C GLU A 1020 -17.94 32.53 -32.24
N VAL A 1021 -17.62 31.95 -33.40
CA VAL A 1021 -17.64 32.67 -34.68
C VAL A 1021 -18.98 32.43 -35.36
N ILE A 1022 -19.82 33.46 -35.43
CA ILE A 1022 -21.18 33.37 -36.00
C ILE A 1022 -21.16 33.47 -37.52
N ASP A 1023 -20.33 34.34 -38.09
CA ASP A 1023 -20.33 34.62 -39.53
C ASP A 1023 -18.93 35.05 -40.00
N ARG A 1024 -18.57 34.69 -41.24
CA ARG A 1024 -17.30 35.02 -41.90
C ARG A 1024 -17.58 35.46 -43.34
N LEU A 1025 -17.42 36.75 -43.60
CA LEU A 1025 -17.82 37.43 -44.84
C LEU A 1025 -16.66 38.24 -45.40
N GLY A 1026 -15.71 37.58 -46.08
CA GLY A 1026 -14.62 38.26 -46.80
C GLY A 1026 -13.73 39.09 -45.89
N ASP A 1027 -13.89 40.41 -45.92
CA ASP A 1027 -13.16 41.40 -45.10
C ASP A 1027 -13.66 41.50 -43.64
N GLN A 1028 -14.65 40.69 -43.25
CA GLN A 1028 -15.35 40.79 -41.97
C GLN A 1028 -15.52 39.44 -41.25
N VAL A 1029 -15.29 39.43 -39.94
CA VAL A 1029 -15.65 38.32 -39.03
C VAL A 1029 -16.60 38.84 -37.93
N LEU A 1030 -17.59 38.01 -37.59
CA LEU A 1030 -18.58 38.26 -36.54
C LEU A 1030 -18.47 37.19 -35.45
N LEU A 1031 -18.30 37.62 -34.19
CA LEU A 1031 -18.24 36.80 -33.00
C LEU A 1031 -19.44 37.06 -32.07
N HIS A 1032 -19.87 36.04 -31.34
CA HIS A 1032 -20.63 36.19 -30.09
C HIS A 1032 -19.70 35.90 -28.91
N ALA A 1033 -19.88 36.59 -27.80
CA ALA A 1033 -19.04 36.47 -26.61
C ALA A 1033 -19.87 36.61 -25.32
N GLY A 1034 -19.77 35.64 -24.41
CA GLY A 1034 -20.45 35.64 -23.12
C GLY A 1034 -19.56 35.08 -22.01
N GLY A 1035 -19.71 35.60 -20.79
CA GLY A 1035 -18.93 35.12 -19.65
C GLY A 1035 -18.78 36.12 -18.51
N LEU A 1036 -18.20 35.67 -17.40
CA LEU A 1036 -18.08 36.43 -16.16
C LEU A 1036 -17.18 37.66 -16.35
N GLY A 1037 -17.81 38.84 -16.40
CA GLY A 1037 -17.14 40.13 -16.61
C GLY A 1037 -16.79 40.44 -18.07
N ALA A 1038 -17.20 39.60 -19.04
CA ALA A 1038 -16.88 39.77 -20.46
C ALA A 1038 -17.32 41.15 -21.00
N GLY A 1039 -18.50 41.63 -20.58
CA GLY A 1039 -19.02 42.96 -20.88
C GLY A 1039 -18.03 44.09 -20.59
N LEU A 1040 -17.40 44.10 -19.41
CA LEU A 1040 -16.45 45.14 -19.00
C LEU A 1040 -15.03 44.94 -19.53
N ILE A 1041 -14.66 43.73 -19.95
CA ILE A 1041 -13.32 43.44 -20.50
C ILE A 1041 -13.25 43.84 -21.98
N LEU A 1042 -14.28 43.52 -22.76
CA LEU A 1042 -14.27 43.66 -24.22
C LEU A 1042 -14.74 45.03 -24.72
N GLN A 1043 -15.65 45.73 -24.03
CA GLN A 1043 -16.17 47.04 -24.45
C GLN A 1043 -15.09 48.10 -24.78
N PRO A 1044 -13.94 48.20 -24.05
CA PRO A 1044 -12.88 49.14 -24.40
C PRO A 1044 -12.01 48.73 -25.61
N GLU A 1045 -12.16 47.51 -26.15
CA GLU A 1045 -11.49 47.09 -27.38
C GLU A 1045 -12.21 47.62 -28.65
N ALA A 1046 -13.33 48.34 -28.50
CA ALA A 1046 -14.09 48.93 -29.61
C ALA A 1046 -13.38 50.14 -30.25
N GLY A 1047 -12.60 49.89 -31.31
CA GLY A 1047 -11.96 50.90 -32.15
C GLY A 1047 -11.01 50.32 -33.20
N LEU A 1048 -9.95 51.05 -33.56
CA LEU A 1048 -9.01 50.66 -34.61
C LEU A 1048 -7.77 49.94 -34.05
N HIS A 1049 -7.50 48.75 -34.55
CA HIS A 1049 -6.28 47.97 -34.33
C HIS A 1049 -5.39 48.10 -35.57
N ILE A 1050 -4.11 48.43 -35.40
CA ILE A 1050 -3.19 48.73 -36.51
C ILE A 1050 -1.94 47.87 -36.41
N LEU A 1051 -1.61 47.12 -37.47
CA LEU A 1051 -0.32 46.44 -37.63
C LEU A 1051 0.65 47.35 -38.39
N GLU A 1052 1.81 47.66 -37.80
CA GLU A 1052 2.85 48.50 -38.40
C GLU A 1052 3.99 47.62 -38.97
N LEU A 1053 4.01 47.50 -40.31
CA LEU A 1053 4.95 46.67 -41.06
C LEU A 1053 6.16 47.48 -41.57
N PRO A 1054 7.35 46.87 -41.70
CA PRO A 1054 8.51 47.51 -42.33
C PRO A 1054 8.27 47.68 -43.84
N GLY A 1055 8.21 48.92 -44.32
CA GLY A 1055 7.83 49.20 -45.71
C GLY A 1055 8.86 48.73 -46.75
N GLY A 1056 8.37 48.24 -47.89
CA GLY A 1056 9.19 47.50 -48.86
C GLY A 1056 10.11 48.34 -49.77
N ASP A 1057 9.90 49.66 -49.86
CA ASP A 1057 10.54 50.50 -50.89
C ASP A 1057 11.86 51.12 -50.39
N GLY A 1058 12.98 50.45 -50.72
CA GLY A 1058 14.35 50.70 -50.22
C GLY A 1058 15.02 52.01 -50.65
N ARG A 1059 14.30 53.14 -50.61
CA ARG A 1059 14.81 54.50 -50.86
C ARG A 1059 14.39 55.55 -49.84
N HIS A 1060 13.40 55.27 -48.98
CA HIS A 1060 13.04 56.14 -47.85
C HIS A 1060 12.81 55.33 -46.56
N GLU A 1061 13.83 55.31 -45.71
CA GLU A 1061 14.01 54.49 -44.50
C GLU A 1061 13.01 54.76 -43.34
N ARG A 1062 11.84 55.36 -43.61
CA ARG A 1062 10.90 55.86 -42.58
C ARG A 1062 9.41 55.72 -42.92
N SER A 1063 9.02 55.04 -44.00
CA SER A 1063 7.61 54.66 -44.23
C SER A 1063 7.31 53.31 -43.57
N LEU A 1064 6.52 53.34 -42.49
CA LEU A 1064 5.86 52.13 -41.96
C LEU A 1064 4.56 51.91 -42.75
N GLU A 1065 4.41 50.70 -43.28
CA GLU A 1065 3.16 50.24 -43.89
C GLU A 1065 2.14 49.86 -42.80
N ARG A 1066 0.84 49.98 -43.08
CA ARG A 1066 -0.20 49.96 -42.03
C ARG A 1066 -1.48 49.25 -42.45
N VAL A 1067 -1.60 47.99 -42.06
CA VAL A 1067 -2.88 47.26 -42.09
C VAL A 1067 -3.72 47.71 -40.89
N THR A 1068 -5.01 47.97 -41.11
CA THR A 1068 -5.95 48.41 -40.06
C THR A 1068 -7.21 47.55 -40.04
N VAL A 1069 -7.58 47.07 -38.85
CA VAL A 1069 -8.85 46.37 -38.59
C VAL A 1069 -9.65 47.21 -37.59
N ALA A 1070 -10.91 47.50 -37.90
CA ALA A 1070 -11.87 48.05 -36.96
C ALA A 1070 -12.55 46.92 -36.18
N VAL A 1071 -12.53 47.02 -34.86
CA VAL A 1071 -13.29 46.18 -33.93
C VAL A 1071 -14.46 47.01 -33.43
N GLN A 1072 -15.67 46.47 -33.54
CA GLN A 1072 -16.88 47.05 -32.95
C GLN A 1072 -17.48 46.06 -31.97
N VAL A 1073 -17.98 46.57 -30.84
CA VAL A 1073 -18.64 45.79 -29.80
C VAL A 1073 -20.08 46.29 -29.67
N ALA A 1074 -21.04 45.37 -29.61
CA ALA A 1074 -22.46 45.66 -29.41
C ALA A 1074 -23.06 44.70 -28.38
N GLU A 1075 -24.13 45.12 -27.71
CA GLU A 1075 -24.88 44.28 -26.76
C GLU A 1075 -25.65 43.16 -27.46
N CYS A 1076 -25.72 42.00 -26.82
CA CYS A 1076 -26.54 40.87 -27.26
C CYS A 1076 -27.76 40.73 -26.33
N GLU A 1077 -28.92 41.22 -26.77
CA GLU A 1077 -30.17 41.15 -26.01
C GLU A 1077 -30.56 39.66 -25.75
N PRO A 1078 -30.91 39.25 -24.51
CA PRO A 1078 -31.41 37.91 -24.22
C PRO A 1078 -32.75 37.64 -24.94
N GLY A 1079 -32.94 36.42 -25.48
CA GLY A 1079 -34.13 36.08 -26.25
C GLY A 1079 -34.23 34.60 -26.64
N GLU A 1080 -35.29 34.25 -27.36
CA GLU A 1080 -35.59 32.86 -27.76
C GLU A 1080 -34.72 32.39 -28.93
N ARG A 1081 -33.50 31.92 -28.62
CA ARG A 1081 -32.53 31.45 -29.62
C ARG A 1081 -32.79 29.99 -29.99
N ILE A 1082 -33.25 29.77 -31.23
CA ILE A 1082 -33.50 28.43 -31.78
C ILE A 1082 -32.63 28.15 -33.03
N THR A 1083 -32.09 29.17 -33.71
CA THR A 1083 -31.25 28.99 -34.92
C THR A 1083 -30.13 30.03 -35.05
N GLU A 1084 -28.99 29.65 -35.66
CA GLU A 1084 -27.91 30.57 -36.06
C GLU A 1084 -28.41 31.76 -36.88
N SER A 1085 -29.43 31.53 -37.73
CA SER A 1085 -30.01 32.56 -38.60
C SER A 1085 -30.66 33.69 -37.80
N ALA A 1086 -31.24 33.40 -36.64
CA ALA A 1086 -31.75 34.42 -35.73
C ALA A 1086 -30.62 35.21 -35.08
N LEU A 1087 -29.54 34.53 -34.65
CA LEU A 1087 -28.38 35.16 -34.02
C LEU A 1087 -27.62 36.10 -34.97
N ARG A 1088 -27.41 35.69 -36.24
CA ARG A 1088 -26.83 36.55 -37.30
C ARG A 1088 -27.69 37.80 -37.55
N GLU A 1089 -29.01 37.66 -37.55
CA GLU A 1089 -29.92 38.79 -37.79
C GLU A 1089 -30.02 39.73 -36.57
N GLN A 1090 -30.02 39.19 -35.35
CA GLN A 1090 -29.92 39.97 -34.12
C GLN A 1090 -28.62 40.79 -34.07
N ALA A 1091 -27.48 40.19 -34.44
CA ALA A 1091 -26.20 40.89 -34.52
C ALA A 1091 -26.22 42.05 -35.53
N ARG A 1092 -26.83 41.87 -36.71
CA ARG A 1092 -27.01 42.95 -37.69
C ARG A 1092 -27.81 44.12 -37.11
N GLN A 1093 -28.88 43.83 -36.37
CA GLN A 1093 -29.71 44.85 -35.73
C GLN A 1093 -28.97 45.58 -34.60
N ALA A 1094 -28.21 44.85 -33.77
CA ALA A 1094 -27.37 45.43 -32.73
C ALA A 1094 -26.30 46.37 -33.31
N PHE A 1095 -25.57 45.94 -34.35
CA PHE A 1095 -24.59 46.79 -35.04
C PHE A 1095 -25.21 47.89 -35.92
N GLY A 1096 -26.51 47.85 -36.18
CA GLY A 1096 -27.27 48.95 -36.78
C GLY A 1096 -27.56 50.09 -35.78
N LYS A 1097 -27.53 49.80 -34.47
CA LYS A 1097 -27.67 50.78 -33.37
C LYS A 1097 -26.31 51.35 -32.89
N ALA A 1098 -25.19 50.65 -33.14
CA ALA A 1098 -23.89 50.95 -32.53
C ALA A 1098 -22.99 51.90 -33.37
N GLU A 1099 -22.50 52.98 -32.77
CA GLU A 1099 -21.59 53.93 -33.42
C GLU A 1099 -20.19 53.34 -33.67
N ALA A 1100 -19.57 53.69 -34.80
CA ALA A 1100 -18.21 53.27 -35.14
C ALA A 1100 -17.17 54.23 -34.53
N ARG A 1101 -16.44 53.77 -33.51
CA ARG A 1101 -15.36 54.54 -32.87
C ARG A 1101 -14.11 54.56 -33.75
N ALA A 1102 -13.72 55.74 -34.24
CA ALA A 1102 -12.53 55.95 -35.06
C ALA A 1102 -11.22 56.13 -34.24
N GLN A 1103 -11.23 55.82 -32.94
CA GLN A 1103 -10.07 55.90 -32.07
C GLN A 1103 -9.15 54.70 -32.25
N VAL A 1104 -7.83 54.90 -32.25
CA VAL A 1104 -6.85 53.80 -32.24
C VAL A 1104 -6.77 53.20 -30.84
N VAL A 1105 -7.01 51.90 -30.75
CA VAL A 1105 -7.04 51.11 -29.51
C VAL A 1105 -5.70 50.43 -29.27
N ARG A 1106 -5.16 49.72 -30.28
CA ARG A 1106 -3.85 49.03 -30.20
C ARG A 1106 -3.02 49.20 -31.47
N ARG A 1107 -1.70 49.26 -31.31
CA ARG A 1107 -0.71 49.18 -32.39
C ARG A 1107 0.19 47.97 -32.20
N TYR A 1108 0.28 47.12 -33.21
CA TYR A 1108 1.04 45.87 -33.24
C TYR A 1108 2.26 46.09 -34.13
N ARG A 1109 3.41 45.53 -33.77
CA ARG A 1109 4.66 45.68 -34.52
C ARG A 1109 5.49 44.41 -34.44
N GLU A 1110 5.93 43.90 -35.58
CA GLU A 1110 6.67 42.64 -35.68
C GLU A 1110 8.20 42.82 -35.60
N GLY A 1111 8.74 43.99 -35.97
CA GLY A 1111 10.18 44.26 -35.94
C GLY A 1111 10.57 45.74 -35.86
N PRO A 1112 11.79 46.07 -35.38
CA PRO A 1112 12.83 45.15 -34.90
C PRO A 1112 12.63 44.64 -33.46
N SER A 1113 11.52 45.02 -32.80
CA SER A 1113 11.09 44.44 -31.53
C SER A 1113 9.58 44.13 -31.59
N ALA A 1114 9.23 42.88 -31.29
CA ALA A 1114 7.87 42.34 -31.39
C ALA A 1114 7.00 42.82 -30.21
N LEU A 1115 6.23 43.89 -30.41
CA LEU A 1115 5.51 44.60 -29.34
C LEU A 1115 4.11 45.06 -29.75
N VAL A 1116 3.19 45.10 -28.78
CA VAL A 1116 1.89 45.77 -28.91
C VAL A 1116 1.80 46.94 -27.94
N ARG A 1117 1.45 48.13 -28.44
CA ARG A 1117 1.18 49.34 -27.66
C ARG A 1117 -0.32 49.56 -27.52
N ASP A 1118 -0.82 49.57 -26.29
CA ASP A 1118 -2.19 50.00 -25.96
C ASP A 1118 -2.26 51.55 -26.03
N ALA A 1119 -3.24 52.08 -26.77
CA ALA A 1119 -3.49 53.51 -26.94
C ALA A 1119 -4.84 53.97 -26.37
N ALA A 1120 -5.67 53.03 -25.88
CA ALA A 1120 -6.91 53.32 -25.17
C ALA A 1120 -6.68 53.46 -23.65
N ARG A 1121 -5.74 52.71 -23.07
CA ARG A 1121 -5.47 52.58 -21.63
C ARG A 1121 -4.02 52.94 -21.24
N GLY A 1122 -3.55 54.11 -21.68
CA GLY A 1122 -2.37 54.76 -21.07
C GLY A 1122 -0.97 54.36 -21.56
N TYR A 1123 -0.80 53.92 -22.81
CA TYR A 1123 0.52 53.74 -23.47
C TYR A 1123 1.52 52.78 -22.78
N ARG A 1124 1.07 51.58 -22.42
CA ARG A 1124 1.95 50.45 -22.07
C ARG A 1124 2.28 49.58 -23.31
N THR A 1125 3.41 48.88 -23.25
CA THR A 1125 3.89 47.94 -24.30
C THR A 1125 3.95 46.51 -23.78
N GLY A 1126 3.19 45.59 -24.40
CA GLY A 1126 3.29 44.14 -24.16
C GLY A 1126 4.04 43.43 -25.29
N ARG A 1127 4.48 42.18 -25.06
CA ARG A 1127 5.09 41.34 -26.11
C ARG A 1127 4.07 40.93 -27.19
N LEU A 1128 4.57 40.86 -28.43
CA LEU A 1128 4.01 40.19 -29.62
C LEU A 1128 2.98 39.10 -29.31
N ASP A 1129 3.59 37.94 -29.17
CA ASP A 1129 3.08 36.60 -28.92
C ASP A 1129 2.14 36.56 -27.70
N THR A 1130 2.51 37.20 -26.59
CA THR A 1130 1.72 37.15 -25.35
C THR A 1130 0.39 37.90 -25.45
N VAL A 1131 0.34 38.99 -26.24
CA VAL A 1131 -0.91 39.71 -26.48
C VAL A 1131 -1.78 38.94 -27.47
N LEU A 1132 -1.22 38.43 -28.57
CA LEU A 1132 -1.94 37.63 -29.57
C LEU A 1132 -2.39 36.26 -29.04
N ALA A 1133 -1.72 35.68 -28.05
CA ALA A 1133 -2.18 34.50 -27.32
C ALA A 1133 -3.37 34.76 -26.37
N GLY A 1134 -3.90 35.99 -26.33
CA GLY A 1134 -5.07 36.37 -25.52
C GLY A 1134 -4.76 37.07 -24.19
N GLY A 1135 -3.50 37.43 -23.92
CA GLY A 1135 -3.12 38.17 -22.71
C GLY A 1135 -3.50 39.66 -22.69
N PHE A 1136 -4.25 40.14 -23.68
CA PHE A 1136 -4.43 41.58 -23.98
C PHE A 1136 -5.03 42.43 -22.85
N ASP A 1137 -5.78 41.83 -21.93
CA ASP A 1137 -6.49 42.50 -20.83
C ASP A 1137 -5.68 42.61 -19.52
N LEU A 1138 -4.49 41.99 -19.46
CA LEU A 1138 -3.56 42.07 -18.32
C LEU A 1138 -2.57 43.25 -18.42
N PHE A 1139 -2.42 43.82 -19.61
CA PHE A 1139 -1.45 44.89 -19.91
C PHE A 1139 -2.04 46.31 -19.82
N ALA A 1140 -3.30 46.43 -19.41
CA ALA A 1140 -3.99 47.70 -19.20
C ALA A 1140 -3.32 48.57 -18.12
N GLY A 1141 -3.31 49.88 -18.32
CA GLY A 1141 -3.26 50.85 -17.21
C GLY A 1141 -4.67 51.14 -16.69
N GLU A 1142 -4.76 51.61 -15.46
CA GLU A 1142 -6.00 52.21 -14.93
C GLU A 1142 -6.21 53.63 -15.50
N SER A 1143 -7.41 54.19 -15.29
CA SER A 1143 -7.89 55.45 -15.89
C SER A 1143 -8.41 56.43 -14.85
#